data_AF-A0A8H6IWB3-F1
#
_entry.id   AF-A0A8H6IWB3-F1
#
_cell.length_a   1.000
_cell.length_b   1.000
_cell.length_c   1.000
_cell.angle_alpha   90.00
_cell.angle_beta   90.00
_cell.angle_gamma   90.00
#
_symmetry.space_group_name_H-M   'P 1'
#
loop_
_entity.id
_entity.type
_entity.pdbx_description
1 polymer ?
#
loop_
_entity_poly.entity_id
_entity_poly.type
_entity_poly.pdbx_seq_one_letter_code
_entity_poly.pdbx_strand_id
1 'polypeptide(L)'
;MADAQQPAHQNAHEDVPLVPDEETDFTDSEVDLQSIRSESTSLRSSILQNRIENGRSYHSYKDGKYAWPNDDDENDRLDMQNEICYLTFHNKLGFAPACEPDAEVSRVLDLGTGTGLWAIEYADMHPGAEVLGVDLSPIQPRDVPPNLRFEIDDVEEEWLYSQKFEYIHLRFLNGSIADWPKLIKKAYQFTQPGGYFEIQEGDFVITADDDTLPPEKPLAQFVRLIREACVKFGRAFVEVPSMEQMMIDAGFEDVVLQKFKWPSNPWPKDPHYKKIGEWNYYNFVEAAEAMAMAPLTRGHDYTKEEVQVFLVDVRKNMRDPTIHSYMPIRPATMQVSLRAQRLGSRDFEHRDCQTLERGTYRDQDENSHFSIPNASQQYGHQRTPGQQSLEQTQAPLAHTEPSAQTSLLEDNGIPKEGNVTSSPTPARWKVFGTLGLCILIVGTVVALAAVGFLTYLWQSSLRARDGHDTGSGLWHLIVRSNWTSITVTLSAAAIRICLSLQMGIFTGMIASLLIERTGIPLKSAPLISMLRAVSASPYELISKTALTTPFAFAISIAVLLTTATQFTSTALLSDFAFANITQPKQTVEVLYGTSQAEDRSGTSSVSGSAIGTLRGSKIWSSQPDTYFRFAEHRYDPGSGPDIGDIDDSGTTLRAILPYTTAVNRTSLREYEGPAVVFDSRVVCIRPSLDDVSFTIVDLERNTRADQFDEVFVRGRFSLPELPSDFKEGYIKPLWPFTCVMPSPTTVDSSYWQTSICAVLGGMSARDSWFTSLPELRSPVLPMSRTSVFHVFNTTGRIEDWREYLQEHGGPVDETYLTRQYANKLNWTTIADGTWLHLQPPEGAIDASVSITTCFTNLPGVIQNVSMSSNQSAFEPGLSWDRANDRYETSAIRDRLLNNLGDDSSPQSRGLLALHPKASWEFEGGPNDTSIEFTSWMLFKSVADGLPYMNLNGAQFSNLEVLASGILLPGAFSPYTVHFAHAALFQDIVRTTGSVAQGLQALFTVLRQMTYYEISPYFDMESPATFTMSTQKLIPVRWIGFSIVAGIISVHFILLLVSMVLFLGFTKASWLGNVWMSLSQVVSPETAELISKSTDKEDKVVKKLIRNSTGLDEGLKYRVKVKRSELSGRNELSSS
;
A
#
# COMPACT_ATOMS: atom_id res chain seq x y z
N MET A 1 38.36 -44.75 12.69
CA MET A 1 38.44 -43.52 11.89
C MET A 1 37.77 -43.80 10.56
N ALA A 2 36.53 -43.39 10.35
CA ALA A 2 35.57 -42.85 11.32
C ALA A 2 34.18 -43.35 10.94
N ASP A 3 33.39 -43.79 11.92
CA ASP A 3 31.98 -44.10 11.70
C ASP A 3 31.20 -42.79 11.69
N ALA A 4 30.46 -42.54 10.61
CA ALA A 4 29.61 -41.37 10.51
C ALA A 4 28.38 -41.56 11.42
N GLN A 5 28.19 -40.67 12.38
CA GLN A 5 27.00 -40.66 13.22
C GLN A 5 25.77 -40.32 12.38
N GLN A 6 24.65 -40.98 12.65
CA GLN A 6 23.35 -40.60 12.11
C GLN A 6 22.96 -39.22 12.71
N PRO A 7 22.31 -38.33 11.94
CA PRO A 7 21.68 -37.15 12.52
C PRO A 7 20.58 -37.60 13.50
N ALA A 8 20.37 -36.82 14.56
CA ALA A 8 19.37 -37.15 15.57
C ALA A 8 17.95 -36.88 15.04
N HIS A 9 17.03 -37.82 15.26
CA HIS A 9 15.60 -37.51 15.18
C HIS A 9 15.28 -36.46 16.24
N GLN A 10 14.65 -35.34 15.85
CA GLN A 10 14.03 -34.44 16.81
C GLN A 10 12.80 -35.15 17.41
N ASN A 11 12.66 -35.11 18.74
CA ASN A 11 11.53 -35.72 19.42
C ASN A 11 10.27 -34.88 19.17
N ALA A 12 9.17 -35.50 18.74
CA ALA A 12 7.88 -34.82 18.67
C ALA A 12 7.40 -34.43 20.07
N HIS A 13 6.84 -33.21 20.20
CA HIS A 13 6.23 -32.76 21.45
C HIS A 13 5.00 -33.61 21.82
N GLU A 14 4.99 -34.16 23.03
CA GLU A 14 3.86 -34.95 23.54
C GLU A 14 2.64 -34.07 23.89
N ASP A 15 1.45 -34.63 23.76
CA ASP A 15 0.17 -33.94 23.95
C ASP A 15 -0.21 -33.88 25.44
N VAL A 16 0.33 -32.88 26.15
CA VAL A 16 0.12 -32.72 27.60
C VAL A 16 -1.13 -31.88 27.88
N PRO A 17 -2.02 -32.29 28.81
CA PRO A 17 -3.11 -31.44 29.29
C PRO A 17 -2.59 -30.22 30.04
N LEU A 18 -3.13 -29.04 29.77
CA LEU A 18 -2.78 -27.81 30.49
C LEU A 18 -3.50 -27.76 31.85
N VAL A 19 -2.81 -27.29 32.88
CA VAL A 19 -3.34 -27.17 34.25
C VAL A 19 -3.84 -25.74 34.48
N PRO A 20 -5.06 -25.50 35.00
CA PRO A 20 -5.56 -24.16 35.28
C PRO A 20 -4.89 -23.52 36.49
N ASP A 21 -4.86 -22.19 36.50
CA ASP A 21 -4.33 -21.39 37.60
C ASP A 21 -5.43 -20.98 38.60
N GLU A 22 -5.09 -20.92 39.89
CA GLU A 22 -6.08 -20.76 40.98
C GLU A 22 -6.25 -19.31 41.45
N GLU A 23 -5.39 -18.38 40.98
CA GLU A 23 -5.33 -16.98 41.42
C GLU A 23 -5.26 -15.99 40.22
N THR A 24 -6.18 -16.09 39.25
CA THR A 24 -6.22 -15.21 38.05
C THR A 24 -7.19 -14.02 38.17
N ASP A 25 -6.67 -12.86 38.58
CA ASP A 25 -7.28 -11.55 38.32
C ASP A 25 -6.73 -10.96 37.00
N PHE A 26 -7.61 -10.70 36.03
CA PHE A 26 -7.23 -10.13 34.73
C PHE A 26 -6.93 -8.63 34.87
N THR A 27 -5.67 -8.24 34.69
CA THR A 27 -5.21 -6.85 34.86
C THR A 27 -4.73 -6.25 33.54
N ASP A 28 -5.49 -5.29 33.02
CA ASP A 28 -5.22 -4.62 31.74
C ASP A 28 -3.84 -3.93 31.79
N SER A 29 -2.90 -4.43 30.98
CA SER A 29 -1.50 -3.98 30.93
C SER A 29 -1.10 -3.73 29.48
N GLU A 30 -0.90 -2.47 29.10
CA GLU A 30 -0.44 -2.10 27.76
C GLU A 30 0.96 -2.68 27.49
N VAL A 31 1.13 -3.30 26.32
CA VAL A 31 2.42 -3.76 25.78
C VAL A 31 2.60 -3.07 24.43
N ASP A 32 3.66 -2.27 24.31
CA ASP A 32 3.95 -1.48 23.13
C ASP A 32 4.52 -2.35 21.99
N LEU A 33 3.92 -2.24 20.80
CA LEU A 33 4.29 -2.99 19.59
C LEU A 33 4.34 -2.08 18.34
N GLN A 34 4.52 -0.75 18.49
CA GLN A 34 4.56 0.17 17.34
C GLN A 34 5.98 0.43 16.79
N SER A 35 6.57 -0.56 16.10
CA SER A 35 7.67 -0.28 15.18
C SER A 35 7.80 -1.27 14.01
N ILE A 36 8.09 -0.73 12.81
CA ILE A 36 8.42 -1.36 11.50
C ILE A 36 7.30 -1.24 10.43
N ARG A 37 7.27 -0.13 9.67
CA ARG A 37 6.70 -0.03 8.29
C ARG A 37 7.42 1.07 7.47
N SER A 38 7.76 0.79 6.20
CA SER A 38 8.33 1.77 5.23
C SER A 38 8.06 1.39 3.75
N GLU A 39 8.22 2.34 2.81
CA GLU A 39 7.64 2.29 1.45
C GLU A 39 8.58 2.66 0.26
N SER A 40 8.85 1.72 -0.68
CA SER A 40 8.99 1.95 -2.15
C SER A 40 9.20 0.61 -2.92
N THR A 41 8.70 0.29 -4.13
CA THR A 41 7.73 0.87 -5.09
C THR A 41 7.71 -0.05 -6.36
N SER A 42 6.64 -0.39 -7.11
CA SER A 42 5.18 -0.23 -7.01
C SER A 42 4.47 -1.16 -8.06
N LEU A 43 3.16 -1.41 -7.97
CA LEU A 43 2.41 -2.44 -8.74
C LEU A 43 1.29 -1.89 -9.67
N ARG A 44 0.68 -2.75 -10.50
CA ARG A 44 -0.37 -2.34 -11.47
C ARG A 44 -1.71 -2.01 -10.80
N SER A 45 -2.21 -0.80 -11.03
CA SER A 45 -3.38 -0.18 -10.37
C SER A 45 -4.75 -0.84 -10.58
N SER A 46 -4.85 -1.97 -11.30
CA SER A 46 -6.08 -2.77 -11.41
C SER A 46 -6.16 -3.91 -10.40
N ILE A 47 -5.02 -4.31 -9.81
CA ILE A 47 -4.93 -5.37 -8.79
C ILE A 47 -5.08 -4.75 -7.38
N LEU A 48 -4.66 -3.48 -7.23
CA LEU A 48 -4.70 -2.69 -5.99
C LEU A 48 -6.09 -2.09 -5.64
N GLN A 49 -7.18 -2.59 -6.21
CA GLN A 49 -8.54 -2.09 -5.93
C GLN A 49 -9.27 -3.10 -5.06
N ASN A 50 -9.11 -3.02 -3.74
CA ASN A 50 -9.84 -3.88 -2.79
C ASN A 50 -11.36 -3.63 -2.88
N ARG A 51 -12.14 -4.71 -2.71
CA ARG A 51 -13.59 -4.69 -2.57
C ARG A 51 -13.95 -4.31 -1.13
N ILE A 52 -14.73 -3.26 -0.95
CA ILE A 52 -15.24 -2.87 0.37
C ILE A 52 -16.61 -3.49 0.59
N GLU A 53 -16.79 -4.21 1.69
CA GLU A 53 -18.03 -4.90 2.06
C GLU A 53 -18.22 -4.89 3.58
N ASN A 54 -19.41 -4.49 4.05
CA ASN A 54 -19.78 -4.35 5.46
C ASN A 54 -18.85 -3.46 6.31
N GLY A 55 -17.90 -2.74 5.69
CA GLY A 55 -16.91 -1.88 6.35
C GLY A 55 -15.48 -2.44 6.36
N ARG A 56 -15.27 -3.70 5.94
CA ARG A 56 -13.94 -4.29 5.74
C ARG A 56 -13.57 -4.33 4.25
N SER A 57 -12.29 -4.43 3.95
CA SER A 57 -11.71 -4.50 2.61
C SER A 57 -11.24 -5.92 2.30
N TYR A 58 -11.47 -6.40 1.07
CA TYR A 58 -11.15 -7.75 0.60
C TYR A 58 -10.44 -7.67 -0.76
N HIS A 59 -9.65 -8.70 -1.12
CA HIS A 59 -8.97 -8.71 -2.43
C HIS A 59 -9.95 -8.73 -3.61
N SER A 60 -9.55 -8.20 -4.78
CA SER A 60 -10.35 -8.24 -6.02
C SER A 60 -9.80 -9.18 -7.10
N TYR A 61 -8.58 -9.71 -6.94
CA TYR A 61 -8.02 -10.70 -7.87
C TYR A 61 -8.77 -12.03 -7.72
N LYS A 62 -9.70 -12.33 -8.64
CA LYS A 62 -10.70 -13.41 -8.51
C LYS A 62 -11.69 -13.16 -7.35
N ASP A 63 -12.23 -11.95 -7.31
CA ASP A 63 -13.30 -11.48 -6.40
C ASP A 63 -14.33 -12.55 -5.99
N GLY A 64 -14.68 -12.56 -4.70
CA GLY A 64 -15.66 -13.46 -4.09
C GLY A 64 -15.14 -14.85 -3.70
N LYS A 65 -13.92 -15.24 -4.09
CA LYS A 65 -13.34 -16.57 -3.75
C LYS A 65 -12.71 -16.68 -2.36
N TYR A 66 -12.43 -15.57 -1.68
CA TYR A 66 -11.71 -15.53 -0.40
C TYR A 66 -12.58 -14.83 0.64
N ALA A 67 -12.54 -15.33 1.87
CA ALA A 67 -13.48 -14.97 2.93
C ALA A 67 -12.90 -14.01 3.98
N TRP A 68 -11.59 -13.81 4.00
CA TRP A 68 -10.90 -12.99 5.00
C TRP A 68 -10.55 -11.61 4.42
N PRO A 69 -10.51 -10.54 5.24
CA PRO A 69 -10.19 -9.21 4.77
C PRO A 69 -8.69 -9.03 4.50
N ASN A 70 -8.32 -7.87 3.96
CA ASN A 70 -6.95 -7.44 3.66
C ASN A 70 -6.78 -5.91 3.86
N ASP A 71 -7.41 -5.39 4.91
CA ASP A 71 -7.27 -4.02 5.43
C ASP A 71 -6.22 -3.94 6.55
N ASP A 72 -5.82 -2.72 6.92
CA ASP A 72 -4.72 -2.49 7.86
C ASP A 72 -4.98 -3.13 9.24
N ASP A 73 -6.23 -3.09 9.74
CA ASP A 73 -6.68 -3.82 10.93
C ASP A 73 -6.35 -5.33 10.91
N GLU A 74 -6.43 -5.99 9.74
CA GLU A 74 -6.10 -7.40 9.59
C GLU A 74 -4.58 -7.62 9.43
N ASN A 75 -3.88 -6.67 8.80
CA ASN A 75 -2.42 -6.71 8.67
C ASN A 75 -1.76 -6.64 10.06
N ASP A 76 -2.17 -5.69 10.91
CA ASP A 76 -1.67 -5.53 12.28
C ASP A 76 -1.93 -6.80 13.13
N ARG A 77 -3.08 -7.44 12.92
CA ARG A 77 -3.43 -8.71 13.57
C ARG A 77 -2.63 -9.91 13.03
N LEU A 78 -2.33 -9.95 11.73
CA LEU A 78 -1.45 -10.97 11.13
C LEU A 78 -0.01 -10.81 11.64
N ASP A 79 0.44 -9.57 11.82
CA ASP A 79 1.75 -9.26 12.41
C ASP A 79 1.79 -9.73 13.88
N MET A 80 0.73 -9.51 14.68
CA MET A 80 0.59 -10.10 16.03
C MET A 80 0.60 -11.65 16.00
N GLN A 81 -0.04 -12.26 15.00
CA GLN A 81 -0.10 -13.71 14.83
C GLN A 81 1.29 -14.32 14.50
N ASN A 82 2.18 -13.57 13.84
CA ASN A 82 3.58 -13.96 13.65
C ASN A 82 4.30 -14.11 15.00
N GLU A 83 4.18 -13.12 15.87
CA GLU A 83 4.84 -13.13 17.19
C GLU A 83 4.32 -14.26 18.10
N ILE A 84 3.02 -14.58 18.03
CA ILE A 84 2.46 -15.72 18.77
C ILE A 84 3.05 -17.04 18.24
N CYS A 85 3.28 -17.18 16.93
CA CYS A 85 4.03 -18.32 16.38
C CYS A 85 5.47 -18.37 16.91
N TYR A 86 6.23 -17.27 16.88
CA TYR A 86 7.59 -17.22 17.45
C TYR A 86 7.62 -17.65 18.91
N LEU A 87 6.74 -17.08 19.73
CA LEU A 87 6.62 -17.44 21.14
C LEU A 87 6.36 -18.96 21.27
N THR A 88 5.34 -19.47 20.59
CA THR A 88 4.92 -20.89 20.63
C THR A 88 6.02 -21.86 20.20
N PHE A 89 6.81 -21.50 19.18
CA PHE A 89 7.86 -22.34 18.62
C PHE A 89 9.24 -22.07 19.24
N HIS A 90 9.28 -21.42 20.42
CA HIS A 90 10.50 -21.10 21.17
C HIS A 90 11.54 -20.34 20.34
N ASN A 91 11.07 -19.30 19.65
CA ASN A 91 11.79 -18.41 18.74
C ASN A 91 12.34 -19.08 17.47
N LYS A 92 11.67 -20.14 16.96
CA LYS A 92 11.98 -20.76 15.66
C LYS A 92 11.00 -20.32 14.57
N LEU A 93 11.55 -20.04 13.37
CA LEU A 93 10.80 -19.84 12.13
C LEU A 93 10.06 -21.11 11.65
N GLY A 94 10.62 -22.28 11.94
CA GLY A 94 10.08 -23.57 11.54
C GLY A 94 10.94 -24.73 12.04
N PHE A 95 10.57 -25.95 11.66
CA PHE A 95 11.14 -27.18 12.22
C PHE A 95 11.88 -28.05 11.20
N ALA A 96 11.78 -27.73 9.91
CA ALA A 96 12.64 -28.29 8.88
C ALA A 96 14.12 -28.01 9.22
N PRO A 97 15.06 -28.93 8.92
CA PRO A 97 16.49 -28.66 8.94
C PRO A 97 16.92 -27.51 8.01
N ALA A 98 16.06 -27.11 7.07
CA ALA A 98 16.20 -25.91 6.24
C ALA A 98 15.91 -24.58 6.99
N CYS A 99 15.54 -24.62 8.27
CA CYS A 99 15.28 -23.45 9.13
C CYS A 99 16.30 -23.29 10.27
N GLU A 100 17.32 -24.16 10.36
CA GLU A 100 18.40 -23.98 11.32
C GLU A 100 19.42 -22.95 10.77
N PRO A 101 19.94 -21.99 11.56
CA PRO A 101 20.66 -20.81 11.02
C PRO A 101 21.97 -21.07 10.28
N ASP A 102 22.49 -22.30 10.27
CA ASP A 102 23.66 -22.73 9.50
C ASP A 102 23.30 -23.58 8.25
N ALA A 103 22.02 -23.61 7.87
CA ALA A 103 21.54 -24.33 6.70
C ALA A 103 21.89 -23.61 5.37
N GLU A 104 22.75 -24.24 4.57
CA GLU A 104 23.09 -23.81 3.20
C GLU A 104 21.93 -24.10 2.23
N VAL A 105 20.88 -23.29 2.31
CA VAL A 105 19.67 -23.38 1.46
C VAL A 105 19.76 -22.37 0.32
N SER A 106 19.54 -22.82 -0.91
CA SER A 106 19.73 -22.01 -2.13
C SER A 106 18.45 -21.33 -2.60
N ARG A 107 17.27 -21.95 -2.40
CA ARG A 107 16.01 -21.47 -3.00
C ARG A 107 14.75 -21.93 -2.26
N VAL A 108 13.90 -20.99 -1.86
CA VAL A 108 12.74 -21.20 -0.95
C VAL A 108 11.46 -20.59 -1.50
N LEU A 109 10.32 -21.22 -1.22
CA LEU A 109 8.98 -20.75 -1.57
C LEU A 109 8.10 -20.64 -0.31
N ASP A 110 7.52 -19.47 -0.04
CA ASP A 110 6.53 -19.25 1.01
C ASP A 110 5.14 -19.06 0.38
N LEU A 111 4.18 -19.92 0.77
CA LEU A 111 2.86 -20.02 0.17
C LEU A 111 1.79 -19.35 1.05
N GLY A 112 1.21 -18.26 0.54
CA GLY A 112 0.27 -17.44 1.30
C GLY A 112 0.99 -16.58 2.34
N THR A 113 2.00 -15.84 1.88
CA THR A 113 2.97 -15.14 2.73
C THR A 113 2.34 -14.05 3.61
N GLY A 114 1.09 -13.65 3.36
CA GLY A 114 0.37 -12.68 4.20
C GLY A 114 1.06 -11.31 4.18
N THR A 115 1.36 -10.75 5.35
CA THR A 115 2.17 -9.52 5.48
C THR A 115 3.65 -9.74 5.13
N GLY A 116 4.12 -10.98 5.00
CA GLY A 116 5.46 -11.32 4.52
C GLY A 116 6.56 -11.39 5.57
N LEU A 117 6.25 -11.18 6.86
CA LEU A 117 7.23 -11.19 7.96
C LEU A 117 8.10 -12.46 7.98
N TRP A 118 7.46 -13.64 7.95
CA TRP A 118 8.17 -14.93 7.93
C TRP A 118 9.22 -15.02 6.82
N ALA A 119 8.87 -14.56 5.61
CA ALA A 119 9.76 -14.62 4.45
C ALA A 119 10.91 -13.60 4.56
N ILE A 120 10.68 -12.45 5.22
CA ILE A 120 11.70 -11.42 5.51
C ILE A 120 12.70 -11.97 6.52
N GLU A 121 12.22 -12.45 7.67
CA GLU A 121 13.03 -12.99 8.75
C GLU A 121 13.84 -14.21 8.29
N TYR A 122 13.23 -15.10 7.49
CA TYR A 122 13.91 -16.24 6.88
C TYR A 122 15.01 -15.78 5.90
N ALA A 123 14.75 -14.75 5.10
CA ALA A 123 15.72 -14.22 4.13
C ALA A 123 16.90 -13.48 4.80
N ASP A 124 16.66 -12.76 5.91
CA ASP A 124 17.71 -12.16 6.74
C ASP A 124 18.54 -13.22 7.48
N MET A 125 17.92 -14.32 7.94
CA MET A 125 18.61 -15.45 8.55
C MET A 125 19.45 -16.24 7.53
N HIS A 126 18.98 -16.38 6.29
CA HIS A 126 19.62 -17.14 5.23
C HIS A 126 19.99 -16.24 4.02
N PRO A 127 20.99 -15.34 4.13
CA PRO A 127 21.34 -14.38 3.08
C PRO A 127 21.89 -15.00 1.79
N GLY A 128 22.14 -16.32 1.76
CA GLY A 128 22.46 -17.10 0.56
C GLY A 128 21.26 -17.62 -0.22
N ALA A 129 20.05 -17.62 0.36
CA ALA A 129 18.85 -18.24 -0.21
C ALA A 129 18.05 -17.27 -1.10
N GLU A 130 17.69 -17.69 -2.32
CA GLU A 130 16.65 -17.02 -3.12
C GLU A 130 15.27 -17.33 -2.51
N VAL A 131 14.68 -16.38 -1.78
CA VAL A 131 13.36 -16.54 -1.18
C VAL A 131 12.29 -15.91 -2.08
N LEU A 132 11.19 -16.64 -2.29
CA LEU A 132 10.01 -16.17 -3.01
C LEU A 132 8.78 -16.34 -2.11
N GLY A 133 8.15 -15.24 -1.69
CA GLY A 133 6.82 -15.27 -1.08
C GLY A 133 5.71 -15.05 -2.11
N VAL A 134 4.59 -15.74 -1.98
CA VAL A 134 3.43 -15.65 -2.90
C VAL A 134 2.15 -15.40 -2.12
N ASP A 135 1.33 -14.44 -2.57
CA ASP A 135 0.00 -14.17 -2.01
C ASP A 135 -1.00 -13.68 -3.08
N LEU A 136 -2.30 -13.70 -2.75
CA LEU A 136 -3.37 -13.09 -3.53
C LEU A 136 -3.45 -11.56 -3.32
N SER A 137 -3.02 -11.09 -2.14
CA SER A 137 -3.07 -9.70 -1.71
C SER A 137 -1.68 -9.05 -1.71
N PRO A 138 -1.49 -7.91 -2.39
CA PRO A 138 -0.24 -7.14 -2.36
C PRO A 138 -0.15 -6.24 -1.09
N ILE A 139 -0.11 -6.87 0.08
CA ILE A 139 -0.07 -6.21 1.40
C ILE A 139 1.33 -6.19 2.04
N GLN A 140 2.32 -6.83 1.40
CA GLN A 140 3.66 -6.99 1.94
C GLN A 140 4.43 -5.64 1.98
N PRO A 141 5.34 -5.43 2.96
CA PRO A 141 6.20 -4.25 2.98
C PRO A 141 7.15 -4.28 1.79
N ARG A 142 7.68 -3.10 1.44
CA ARG A 142 8.43 -2.92 0.19
C ARG A 142 9.95 -2.85 0.38
N ASP A 143 10.40 -2.49 1.57
CA ASP A 143 11.79 -2.62 1.98
C ASP A 143 11.97 -4.06 2.53
N VAL A 144 12.74 -4.88 1.80
CA VAL A 144 12.90 -6.32 2.04
C VAL A 144 14.38 -6.72 1.86
N PRO A 145 14.83 -7.87 2.41
CA PRO A 145 16.16 -8.39 2.17
C PRO A 145 16.42 -8.59 0.66
N PRO A 146 17.65 -8.33 0.15
CA PRO A 146 17.94 -8.27 -1.28
C PRO A 146 17.84 -9.64 -2.01
N ASN A 147 17.69 -10.72 -1.24
CA ASN A 147 17.51 -12.09 -1.67
C ASN A 147 16.04 -12.56 -1.61
N LEU A 148 15.12 -11.74 -1.09
CA LEU A 148 13.68 -11.97 -1.10
C LEU A 148 12.98 -11.27 -2.27
N ARG A 149 11.93 -11.88 -2.81
CA ARG A 149 10.92 -11.20 -3.63
C ARG A 149 9.50 -11.70 -3.32
N PHE A 150 8.52 -10.85 -3.62
CA PHE A 150 7.11 -11.19 -3.54
C PHE A 150 6.45 -11.21 -4.93
N GLU A 151 5.64 -12.22 -5.22
CA GLU A 151 4.86 -12.35 -6.47
C GLU A 151 3.37 -12.51 -6.14
N ILE A 152 2.50 -11.77 -6.85
CA ILE A 152 1.04 -11.90 -6.68
C ILE A 152 0.55 -13.07 -7.54
N ASP A 153 0.17 -14.19 -6.93
CA ASP A 153 -0.44 -15.31 -7.64
C ASP A 153 -1.35 -16.17 -6.75
N ASP A 154 -2.20 -16.98 -7.38
CA ASP A 154 -3.08 -17.93 -6.73
C ASP A 154 -2.39 -19.29 -6.63
N VAL A 155 -2.03 -19.71 -5.40
CA VAL A 155 -1.31 -20.96 -5.15
C VAL A 155 -2.04 -22.22 -5.66
N GLU A 156 -3.34 -22.15 -5.96
CA GLU A 156 -4.12 -23.26 -6.52
C GLU A 156 -3.93 -23.46 -8.04
N GLU A 157 -3.46 -22.43 -8.78
CA GLU A 157 -3.22 -22.43 -10.25
C GLU A 157 -1.93 -23.16 -10.66
N GLU A 158 -1.71 -23.33 -11.96
CA GLU A 158 -0.55 -24.05 -12.50
C GLU A 158 0.77 -23.30 -12.23
N TRP A 159 1.66 -23.87 -11.42
CA TRP A 159 2.95 -23.25 -11.10
C TRP A 159 3.91 -23.33 -12.29
N LEU A 160 4.45 -22.18 -12.73
CA LEU A 160 5.26 -22.08 -13.96
C LEU A 160 6.78 -22.00 -13.69
N TYR A 161 7.23 -22.40 -12.50
CA TYR A 161 8.64 -22.29 -12.09
C TYR A 161 9.56 -23.20 -12.91
N SER A 162 10.61 -22.62 -13.51
CA SER A 162 11.61 -23.36 -14.29
C SER A 162 12.64 -24.11 -13.45
N GLN A 163 12.65 -23.89 -12.14
CA GLN A 163 13.51 -24.54 -11.16
C GLN A 163 12.67 -25.01 -9.96
N LYS A 164 13.18 -26.04 -9.29
CA LYS A 164 12.62 -26.55 -8.04
C LYS A 164 13.03 -25.69 -6.84
N PHE A 165 12.45 -25.98 -5.69
CA PHE A 165 12.78 -25.37 -4.41
C PHE A 165 13.40 -26.41 -3.47
N GLU A 166 14.26 -25.93 -2.58
CA GLU A 166 14.94 -26.75 -1.57
C GLU A 166 14.12 -26.81 -0.28
N TYR A 167 13.35 -25.76 -0.02
CA TYR A 167 12.33 -25.70 1.03
C TYR A 167 11.06 -25.02 0.49
N ILE A 168 9.90 -25.53 0.90
CA ILE A 168 8.60 -24.89 0.68
C ILE A 168 7.90 -24.77 2.04
N HIS A 169 7.41 -23.58 2.37
CA HIS A 169 6.67 -23.27 3.59
C HIS A 169 5.24 -22.84 3.26
N LEU A 170 4.32 -23.04 4.21
CA LEU A 170 2.92 -22.61 4.16
C LEU A 170 2.42 -22.43 5.60
N ARG A 171 1.67 -21.36 5.86
CA ARG A 171 1.10 -21.09 7.20
C ARG A 171 -0.31 -20.49 7.13
N PHE A 172 -1.22 -20.98 7.97
CA PHE A 172 -2.60 -20.48 8.14
C PHE A 172 -3.41 -20.23 6.85
N LEU A 173 -3.41 -21.17 5.90
CA LEU A 173 -4.29 -21.19 4.73
C LEU A 173 -5.50 -22.14 4.85
N ASN A 174 -5.73 -22.73 6.02
CA ASN A 174 -6.93 -23.53 6.29
C ASN A 174 -8.21 -22.68 6.12
N GLY A 175 -9.23 -23.25 5.47
CA GLY A 175 -10.40 -22.49 5.00
C GLY A 175 -10.15 -21.56 3.79
N SER A 176 -8.90 -21.37 3.35
CA SER A 176 -8.52 -20.58 2.17
C SER A 176 -8.22 -21.44 0.94
N ILE A 177 -7.93 -22.74 1.10
CA ILE A 177 -7.67 -23.70 0.01
C ILE A 177 -8.92 -24.57 -0.24
N ALA A 178 -9.19 -24.93 -1.51
CA ALA A 178 -10.29 -25.79 -1.93
C ALA A 178 -9.86 -27.25 -2.19
N ASP A 179 -8.64 -27.48 -2.65
CA ASP A 179 -8.10 -28.82 -2.97
C ASP A 179 -6.70 -29.00 -2.35
N TRP A 180 -6.69 -29.33 -1.06
CA TRP A 180 -5.47 -29.64 -0.30
C TRP A 180 -4.65 -30.79 -0.90
N PRO A 181 -5.23 -31.96 -1.27
CA PRO A 181 -4.48 -33.02 -1.94
C PRO A 181 -3.77 -32.57 -3.23
N LYS A 182 -4.42 -31.74 -4.05
CA LYS A 182 -3.79 -31.16 -5.25
C LYS A 182 -2.66 -30.20 -4.89
N LEU A 183 -2.82 -29.34 -3.88
CA LEU A 183 -1.79 -28.40 -3.44
C LEU A 183 -0.55 -29.13 -2.89
N ILE A 184 -0.74 -30.09 -1.99
CA ILE A 184 0.33 -30.91 -1.38
C ILE A 184 1.06 -31.71 -2.46
N LYS A 185 0.34 -32.31 -3.41
CA LYS A 185 0.93 -33.02 -4.56
C LYS A 185 1.70 -32.10 -5.52
N LYS A 186 1.29 -30.83 -5.63
CA LYS A 186 2.01 -29.81 -6.41
C LYS A 186 3.29 -29.38 -5.70
N ALA A 187 3.24 -29.15 -4.38
CA ALA A 187 4.43 -28.92 -3.56
C ALA A 187 5.45 -30.06 -3.77
N TYR A 188 5.04 -31.33 -3.65
CA TYR A 188 5.90 -32.49 -3.91
C TYR A 188 6.57 -32.50 -5.31
N GLN A 189 5.86 -32.01 -6.34
CA GLN A 189 6.40 -31.91 -7.70
C GLN A 189 7.45 -30.81 -7.83
N PHE A 190 7.33 -29.71 -7.08
CA PHE A 190 8.24 -28.56 -7.16
C PHE A 190 9.32 -28.53 -6.08
N THR A 191 9.22 -29.30 -5.00
CA THR A 191 10.33 -29.59 -4.09
C THR A 191 11.32 -30.55 -4.75
N GLN A 192 12.62 -30.30 -4.58
CA GLN A 192 13.68 -31.14 -5.11
C GLN A 192 13.88 -32.44 -4.30
N PRO A 193 14.54 -33.48 -4.84
CA PRO A 193 14.90 -34.67 -4.08
C PRO A 193 15.84 -34.30 -2.91
N GLY A 194 15.45 -34.65 -1.69
CA GLY A 194 16.14 -34.23 -0.46
C GLY A 194 15.69 -32.88 0.10
N GLY A 195 14.86 -32.10 -0.62
CA GLY A 195 14.27 -30.87 -0.11
C GLY A 195 13.09 -31.11 0.83
N TYR A 196 12.66 -30.06 1.53
CA TYR A 196 11.63 -30.12 2.57
C TYR A 196 10.32 -29.41 2.16
N PHE A 197 9.23 -29.82 2.79
CA PHE A 197 7.95 -29.10 2.81
C PHE A 197 7.49 -28.99 4.27
N GLU A 198 6.93 -27.84 4.64
CA GLU A 198 6.37 -27.62 5.98
C GLU A 198 5.04 -26.88 5.88
N ILE A 199 4.07 -27.34 6.69
CA ILE A 199 2.78 -26.69 6.90
C ILE A 199 2.67 -26.34 8.38
N GLN A 200 2.53 -25.05 8.70
CA GLN A 200 2.26 -24.57 10.06
C GLN A 200 0.77 -24.20 10.17
N GLU A 201 -0.04 -25.06 10.79
CA GLU A 201 -1.51 -24.90 10.73
C GLU A 201 -2.25 -25.03 12.05
N GLY A 202 -3.44 -24.40 12.07
CA GLY A 202 -4.44 -24.61 13.10
C GLY A 202 -5.54 -25.56 12.63
N ASP A 203 -6.08 -26.37 13.54
CA ASP A 203 -7.26 -27.22 13.27
C ASP A 203 -8.54 -26.41 13.00
N PHE A 204 -8.53 -25.12 13.31
CA PHE A 204 -9.71 -24.25 13.37
C PHE A 204 -10.83 -24.90 14.20
N VAL A 205 -10.42 -25.39 15.37
CA VAL A 205 -11.29 -25.90 16.44
C VAL A 205 -10.88 -25.16 17.70
N ILE A 206 -11.85 -24.61 18.42
CA ILE A 206 -11.65 -24.25 19.83
C ILE A 206 -12.27 -25.39 20.64
N THR A 207 -11.46 -26.02 21.48
CA THR A 207 -11.82 -27.14 22.36
C THR A 207 -11.38 -26.83 23.79
N ALA A 208 -11.78 -27.66 24.75
CA ALA A 208 -11.17 -27.71 26.07
C ALA A 208 -10.73 -29.16 26.36
N ASP A 209 -9.81 -29.34 27.31
CA ASP A 209 -9.45 -30.67 27.83
C ASP A 209 -10.45 -31.14 28.93
N ASP A 210 -11.48 -30.34 29.22
CA ASP A 210 -12.54 -30.57 30.20
C ASP A 210 -13.93 -30.08 29.71
N ASP A 211 -14.96 -30.22 30.56
CA ASP A 211 -16.35 -29.85 30.23
C ASP A 211 -16.63 -28.32 30.22
N THR A 212 -15.62 -27.44 30.28
CA THR A 212 -15.85 -25.99 30.40
C THR A 212 -16.33 -25.31 29.10
N LEU A 213 -16.18 -25.95 27.94
CA LEU A 213 -16.67 -25.45 26.64
C LEU A 213 -17.71 -26.39 25.99
N PRO A 214 -18.95 -26.47 26.53
CA PRO A 214 -20.01 -27.27 25.91
C PRO A 214 -20.52 -26.63 24.59
N PRO A 215 -21.08 -27.43 23.64
CA PRO A 215 -21.42 -26.99 22.28
C PRO A 215 -22.44 -25.83 22.17
N GLU A 216 -23.19 -25.57 23.25
CA GLU A 216 -24.16 -24.48 23.34
C GLU A 216 -23.50 -23.12 23.59
N LYS A 217 -22.25 -23.06 24.07
CA LYS A 217 -21.55 -21.80 24.38
C LYS A 217 -21.26 -20.98 23.10
N PRO A 218 -21.41 -19.64 23.11
CA PRO A 218 -21.22 -18.78 21.93
C PRO A 218 -19.91 -19.03 21.17
N LEU A 219 -18.80 -19.26 21.88
CA LEU A 219 -17.49 -19.52 21.28
C LEU A 219 -17.43 -20.85 20.50
N ALA A 220 -18.12 -21.89 20.97
CA ALA A 220 -18.26 -23.15 20.23
C ALA A 220 -19.18 -23.00 19.02
N GLN A 221 -20.27 -22.23 19.15
CA GLN A 221 -21.18 -21.92 18.04
C GLN A 221 -20.49 -21.11 16.93
N PHE A 222 -19.63 -20.15 17.29
CA PHE A 222 -18.87 -19.30 16.38
C PHE A 222 -18.02 -20.13 15.41
N VAL A 223 -17.19 -21.04 15.95
CA VAL A 223 -16.34 -21.94 15.14
C VAL A 223 -17.18 -22.83 14.23
N ARG A 224 -18.29 -23.40 14.75
CA ARG A 224 -19.21 -24.24 13.97
C ARG A 224 -19.79 -23.47 12.77
N LEU A 225 -20.34 -22.27 13.00
CA LEU A 225 -20.97 -21.47 11.95
C LEU A 225 -19.95 -21.07 10.86
N ILE A 226 -18.73 -20.71 11.22
CA ILE A 226 -17.68 -20.37 10.24
C ILE A 226 -17.26 -21.61 9.44
N ARG A 227 -17.08 -22.79 10.07
CA ARG A 227 -16.80 -24.04 9.34
C ARG A 227 -17.94 -24.40 8.38
N GLU A 228 -19.20 -24.28 8.79
CA GLU A 228 -20.37 -24.50 7.94
C GLU A 228 -20.42 -23.52 6.75
N ALA A 229 -20.06 -22.25 6.95
CA ALA A 229 -20.00 -21.25 5.87
C ALA A 229 -18.87 -21.55 4.87
N CYS A 230 -17.69 -21.94 5.35
CA CYS A 230 -16.55 -22.26 4.48
C CYS A 230 -16.79 -23.54 3.65
N VAL A 231 -17.57 -24.50 4.18
CA VAL A 231 -18.13 -25.61 3.38
C VAL A 231 -19.06 -25.11 2.27
N LYS A 232 -19.96 -24.14 2.55
CA LYS A 232 -20.82 -23.52 1.53
C LYS A 232 -20.03 -22.75 0.45
N PHE A 233 -18.86 -22.21 0.81
CA PHE A 233 -17.94 -21.55 -0.14
C PHE A 233 -17.05 -22.53 -0.94
N GLY A 234 -17.10 -23.84 -0.64
CA GLY A 234 -16.26 -24.84 -1.30
C GLY A 234 -14.79 -24.85 -0.83
N ARG A 235 -14.50 -24.27 0.33
CA ARG A 235 -13.17 -24.20 0.97
C ARG A 235 -13.25 -24.72 2.40
N ALA A 236 -13.55 -26.01 2.56
CA ALA A 236 -13.76 -26.60 3.87
C ALA A 236 -12.47 -26.60 4.72
N PHE A 237 -12.59 -26.32 6.02
CA PHE A 237 -11.49 -26.54 6.96
C PHE A 237 -11.15 -28.04 7.06
N VAL A 238 -9.86 -28.35 6.97
CA VAL A 238 -9.30 -29.71 7.01
C VAL A 238 -8.50 -29.88 8.30
N GLU A 239 -8.71 -30.99 9.00
CA GLU A 239 -8.00 -31.29 10.25
C GLU A 239 -6.55 -31.67 9.94
N VAL A 240 -5.59 -31.05 10.64
CA VAL A 240 -4.16 -31.17 10.29
C VAL A 240 -3.63 -32.62 10.29
N PRO A 241 -4.07 -33.53 11.19
CA PRO A 241 -3.66 -34.95 11.13
C PRO A 241 -4.10 -35.68 9.85
N SER A 242 -5.07 -35.15 9.09
CA SER A 242 -5.40 -35.69 7.77
C SER A 242 -4.45 -35.18 6.67
N MET A 243 -3.82 -34.02 6.84
CA MET A 243 -2.80 -33.51 5.92
C MET A 243 -1.54 -34.38 5.95
N GLU A 244 -1.14 -34.89 7.12
CA GLU A 244 -0.07 -35.89 7.28
C GLU A 244 -0.26 -37.08 6.33
N GLN A 245 -1.47 -37.67 6.28
CA GLN A 245 -1.78 -38.75 5.34
C GLN A 245 -1.75 -38.28 3.88
N MET A 246 -2.25 -37.07 3.56
CA MET A 246 -2.19 -36.51 2.20
C MET A 246 -0.74 -36.29 1.72
N MET A 247 0.20 -36.02 2.64
CA MET A 247 1.63 -35.85 2.35
C MET A 247 2.30 -37.20 2.06
N ILE A 248 2.00 -38.22 2.88
CA ILE A 248 2.42 -39.61 2.63
C ILE A 248 1.86 -40.10 1.28
N ASP A 249 0.59 -39.86 1.00
CA ASP A 249 -0.08 -40.23 -0.26
C ASP A 249 0.45 -39.47 -1.48
N ALA A 250 0.97 -38.25 -1.29
CA ALA A 250 1.67 -37.48 -2.32
C ALA A 250 3.09 -38.01 -2.60
N GLY A 251 3.69 -38.74 -1.66
CA GLY A 251 5.00 -39.38 -1.79
C GLY A 251 6.14 -38.75 -0.98
N PHE A 252 5.83 -37.89 0.01
CA PHE A 252 6.82 -37.43 0.99
C PHE A 252 7.22 -38.56 1.94
N GLU A 253 8.46 -38.51 2.45
CA GLU A 253 9.03 -39.44 3.43
C GLU A 253 9.36 -38.66 4.73
N ASP A 254 9.53 -39.37 5.84
CA ASP A 254 9.89 -38.82 7.16
C ASP A 254 9.01 -37.64 7.62
N VAL A 255 7.68 -37.79 7.48
CA VAL A 255 6.69 -36.81 7.97
C VAL A 255 6.65 -36.82 9.50
N VAL A 256 6.77 -35.63 10.10
CA VAL A 256 6.72 -35.40 11.55
C VAL A 256 5.64 -34.38 11.86
N LEU A 257 4.60 -34.80 12.59
CA LEU A 257 3.56 -33.93 13.13
C LEU A 257 3.89 -33.53 14.58
N GLN A 258 4.01 -32.23 14.84
CA GLN A 258 4.16 -31.70 16.20
C GLN A 258 2.85 -31.11 16.74
N LYS A 259 2.81 -30.88 18.06
CA LYS A 259 1.59 -30.47 18.77
C LYS A 259 1.86 -29.34 19.74
N PHE A 260 1.13 -28.25 19.56
CA PHE A 260 1.10 -27.08 20.43
C PHE A 260 -0.36 -26.69 20.71
N LYS A 261 -0.58 -25.91 21.76
CA LYS A 261 -1.90 -25.40 22.17
C LYS A 261 -1.83 -23.88 22.27
N TRP A 262 -2.79 -23.17 21.67
CA TRP A 262 -3.01 -21.73 21.86
C TRP A 262 -4.21 -21.52 22.78
N PRO A 263 -4.02 -21.26 24.08
CA PRO A 263 -5.11 -20.98 25.01
C PRO A 263 -5.91 -19.75 24.56
N SER A 264 -7.23 -19.74 24.76
CA SER A 264 -8.08 -18.62 24.34
C SER A 264 -7.92 -17.37 25.23
N ASN A 265 -7.35 -17.54 26.43
CA ASN A 265 -7.13 -16.53 27.47
C ASN A 265 -6.09 -17.06 28.50
N PRO A 266 -5.65 -16.28 29.51
CA PRO A 266 -4.56 -16.65 30.41
C PRO A 266 -4.96 -17.58 31.58
N TRP A 267 -5.88 -18.53 31.34
CA TRP A 267 -6.24 -19.57 32.30
C TRP A 267 -5.12 -20.57 32.68
N PRO A 268 -4.10 -20.89 31.84
CA PRO A 268 -3.09 -21.88 32.20
C PRO A 268 -2.14 -21.40 33.30
N LYS A 269 -1.72 -22.34 34.15
CA LYS A 269 -0.76 -22.13 35.25
C LYS A 269 0.70 -22.10 34.80
N ASP A 270 1.00 -22.69 33.64
CA ASP A 270 2.33 -22.62 33.05
C ASP A 270 2.57 -21.20 32.49
N PRO A 271 3.61 -20.45 32.93
CA PRO A 271 3.82 -19.06 32.51
C PRO A 271 3.99 -18.88 30.99
N HIS A 272 4.48 -19.89 30.28
CA HIS A 272 4.64 -19.85 28.83
C HIS A 272 3.29 -19.92 28.12
N TYR A 273 2.46 -20.92 28.46
CA TYR A 273 1.11 -21.04 27.92
C TYR A 273 0.18 -19.91 28.42
N LYS A 274 0.39 -19.40 29.63
CA LYS A 274 -0.30 -18.21 30.14
C LYS A 274 -0.03 -17.01 29.25
N LYS A 275 1.23 -16.77 28.86
CA LYS A 275 1.60 -15.65 27.99
C LYS A 275 1.08 -15.80 26.55
N ILE A 276 1.10 -17.02 26.01
CA ILE A 276 0.42 -17.33 24.73
C ILE A 276 -1.08 -17.06 24.86
N GLY A 277 -1.71 -17.40 25.99
CA GLY A 277 -3.11 -17.14 26.28
C GLY A 277 -3.47 -15.66 26.39
N GLU A 278 -2.60 -14.83 26.97
CA GLU A 278 -2.75 -13.36 26.96
C GLU A 278 -2.75 -12.82 25.51
N TRP A 279 -1.77 -13.21 24.70
CA TRP A 279 -1.60 -12.65 23.35
C TRP A 279 -2.66 -13.17 22.37
N ASN A 280 -2.98 -14.47 22.44
CA ASN A 280 -4.03 -15.07 21.62
C ASN A 280 -5.43 -14.54 21.95
N TYR A 281 -5.67 -14.07 23.19
CA TYR A 281 -6.91 -13.38 23.54
C TYR A 281 -7.08 -12.09 22.71
N TYR A 282 -6.07 -11.21 22.66
CA TYR A 282 -6.13 -9.97 21.88
C TYR A 282 -6.25 -10.26 20.37
N ASN A 283 -5.31 -11.05 19.84
CA ASN A 283 -5.31 -11.51 18.44
C ASN A 283 -6.69 -12.01 18.00
N PHE A 284 -7.32 -12.90 18.78
CA PHE A 284 -8.61 -13.49 18.39
C PHE A 284 -9.81 -12.56 18.65
N VAL A 285 -9.80 -11.69 19.67
CA VAL A 285 -10.88 -10.71 19.90
C VAL A 285 -11.04 -9.73 18.73
N GLU A 286 -9.92 -9.40 18.09
CA GLU A 286 -9.84 -8.66 16.83
C GLU A 286 -10.20 -9.55 15.63
N ALA A 287 -9.57 -10.73 15.51
CA ALA A 287 -9.84 -11.70 14.45
C ALA A 287 -11.33 -12.06 14.33
N ALA A 288 -12.05 -12.14 15.46
CA ALA A 288 -13.40 -12.65 15.51
C ALA A 288 -14.36 -11.88 14.58
N GLU A 289 -14.15 -10.57 14.40
CA GLU A 289 -14.94 -9.80 13.43
C GLU A 289 -14.55 -10.09 11.98
N ALA A 290 -13.26 -10.04 11.66
CA ALA A 290 -12.73 -10.37 10.34
C ALA A 290 -13.16 -11.77 9.87
N MET A 291 -13.11 -12.74 10.78
CA MET A 291 -13.48 -14.15 10.57
C MET A 291 -14.99 -14.40 10.53
N ALA A 292 -15.82 -13.55 11.14
CA ALA A 292 -17.27 -13.71 11.12
C ALA A 292 -17.95 -12.94 9.98
N MET A 293 -17.43 -11.76 9.61
CA MET A 293 -18.18 -10.78 8.81
C MET A 293 -18.62 -11.34 7.45
N ALA A 294 -17.69 -11.85 6.63
CA ALA A 294 -18.06 -12.47 5.36
C ALA A 294 -18.68 -13.88 5.52
N PRO A 295 -18.15 -14.80 6.36
CA PRO A 295 -18.75 -16.12 6.55
C PRO A 295 -20.20 -16.13 7.04
N LEU A 296 -20.58 -15.27 8.00
CA LEU A 296 -21.95 -15.24 8.51
C LEU A 296 -22.89 -14.48 7.57
N THR A 297 -22.49 -13.33 7.03
CA THR A 297 -23.38 -12.53 6.15
C THR A 297 -23.57 -13.16 4.76
N ARG A 298 -22.52 -13.75 4.16
CA ARG A 298 -22.60 -14.43 2.84
C ARG A 298 -23.00 -15.90 2.94
N GLY A 299 -22.72 -16.55 4.08
CA GLY A 299 -22.90 -17.99 4.25
C GLY A 299 -24.15 -18.39 5.05
N HIS A 300 -24.65 -17.54 5.95
CA HIS A 300 -25.83 -17.81 6.78
C HIS A 300 -26.88 -16.69 6.75
N ASP A 301 -26.76 -15.75 5.81
CA ASP A 301 -27.70 -14.65 5.56
C ASP A 301 -27.91 -13.69 6.76
N TYR A 302 -26.95 -13.61 7.69
CA TYR A 302 -26.99 -12.66 8.82
C TYR A 302 -26.84 -11.21 8.33
N THR A 303 -27.46 -10.27 9.02
CA THR A 303 -27.13 -8.83 8.90
C THR A 303 -25.81 -8.50 9.61
N LYS A 304 -25.17 -7.37 9.27
CA LYS A 304 -23.96 -6.89 9.97
C LYS A 304 -24.23 -6.70 11.46
N GLU A 305 -25.42 -6.21 11.79
CA GLU A 305 -25.88 -5.91 13.13
C GLU A 305 -26.04 -7.19 13.97
N GLU A 306 -26.60 -8.26 13.39
CA GLU A 306 -26.69 -9.58 14.03
C GLU A 306 -25.30 -10.21 14.26
N VAL A 307 -24.37 -10.06 13.31
CA VAL A 307 -22.96 -10.48 13.49
C VAL A 307 -22.34 -9.74 14.68
N GLN A 308 -22.47 -8.42 14.74
CA GLN A 308 -21.91 -7.62 15.84
C GLN A 308 -22.50 -7.99 17.20
N VAL A 309 -23.81 -8.20 17.29
CA VAL A 309 -24.46 -8.65 18.54
C VAL A 309 -23.97 -10.04 18.95
N PHE A 310 -23.81 -10.97 18.01
CA PHE A 310 -23.27 -12.31 18.30
C PHE A 310 -21.82 -12.25 18.81
N LEU A 311 -20.98 -11.41 18.19
CA LEU A 311 -19.57 -11.23 18.58
C LEU A 311 -19.40 -10.70 20.01
N VAL A 312 -20.34 -9.93 20.55
CA VAL A 312 -20.31 -9.49 21.95
C VAL A 312 -20.34 -10.69 22.91
N ASP A 313 -21.17 -11.71 22.64
CA ASP A 313 -21.26 -12.89 23.51
C ASP A 313 -20.10 -13.88 23.29
N VAL A 314 -19.53 -13.93 22.09
CA VAL A 314 -18.27 -14.64 21.81
C VAL A 314 -17.11 -14.01 22.61
N ARG A 315 -16.93 -12.68 22.53
CA ARG A 315 -15.87 -11.95 23.24
C ARG A 315 -15.99 -12.06 24.77
N LYS A 316 -17.21 -12.11 25.33
CA LYS A 316 -17.45 -12.43 26.76
C LYS A 316 -16.94 -13.82 27.14
N ASN A 317 -17.25 -14.84 26.33
CA ASN A 317 -16.78 -16.22 26.55
C ASN A 317 -15.26 -16.33 26.44
N MET A 318 -14.62 -15.56 25.54
CA MET A 318 -13.17 -15.54 25.46
C MET A 318 -12.52 -14.93 26.70
N ARG A 319 -13.08 -13.85 27.28
CA ARG A 319 -12.51 -13.21 28.48
C ARG A 319 -12.71 -14.03 29.77
N ASP A 320 -13.56 -15.05 29.77
CA ASP A 320 -13.91 -15.84 30.94
C ASP A 320 -12.82 -16.88 31.26
N PRO A 321 -12.02 -16.72 32.34
CA PRO A 321 -10.93 -17.64 32.68
C PRO A 321 -11.45 -18.99 33.17
N THR A 322 -12.74 -19.12 33.51
CA THR A 322 -13.37 -20.42 33.84
C THR A 322 -13.66 -21.28 32.61
N ILE A 323 -13.29 -20.80 31.42
CA ILE A 323 -13.39 -21.52 30.15
C ILE A 323 -11.98 -21.89 29.71
N HIS A 324 -11.56 -23.11 30.07
CA HIS A 324 -10.23 -23.69 29.83
C HIS A 324 -10.02 -24.10 28.37
N SER A 325 -10.38 -23.20 27.47
CA SER A 325 -10.40 -23.43 26.03
C SER A 325 -9.07 -23.09 25.36
N TYR A 326 -8.78 -23.79 24.28
CA TYR A 326 -7.60 -23.59 23.45
C TYR A 326 -7.88 -24.01 22.00
N MET A 327 -7.06 -23.51 21.08
CA MET A 327 -6.98 -23.93 19.69
C MET A 327 -5.75 -24.85 19.49
N PRO A 328 -5.90 -26.06 18.91
CA PRO A 328 -4.76 -26.90 18.55
C PRO A 328 -3.99 -26.31 17.37
N ILE A 329 -2.68 -26.13 17.55
CA ILE A 329 -1.73 -25.69 16.52
C ILE A 329 -0.75 -26.82 16.26
N ARG A 330 -0.55 -27.19 15.00
CA ARG A 330 0.32 -28.31 14.61
C ARG A 330 1.15 -27.96 13.38
N PRO A 331 2.46 -27.71 13.55
CA PRO A 331 3.38 -27.73 12.43
C PRO A 331 3.66 -29.19 12.01
N ALA A 332 3.58 -29.44 10.72
CA ALA A 332 3.85 -30.71 10.06
C ALA A 332 5.01 -30.52 9.07
N THR A 333 6.10 -31.26 9.26
CA THR A 333 7.38 -31.09 8.54
C THR A 333 7.77 -32.41 7.89
N MET A 334 8.28 -32.39 6.64
CA MET A 334 8.60 -33.62 5.89
C MET A 334 9.67 -33.42 4.80
N GLN A 335 10.24 -34.52 4.30
CA GLN A 335 11.30 -34.52 3.28
C GLN A 335 10.89 -35.26 1.99
N VAL A 336 11.41 -34.84 0.83
CA VAL A 336 11.23 -35.57 -0.44
C VAL A 336 12.30 -36.65 -0.61
N SER A 337 11.87 -37.88 -0.88
CA SER A 337 12.76 -39.01 -1.15
C SER A 337 13.79 -38.72 -2.26
N LEU A 338 15.08 -38.96 -1.96
CA LEU A 338 16.16 -39.00 -2.96
C LEU A 338 15.96 -40.07 -4.05
N ARG A 339 15.07 -41.05 -3.83
CA ARG A 339 14.91 -42.24 -4.66
C ARG A 339 13.79 -42.13 -5.70
N ALA A 340 12.70 -41.41 -5.37
CA ALA A 340 11.46 -41.42 -6.17
C ALA A 340 11.58 -40.72 -7.53
N GLN A 341 12.02 -39.46 -7.58
CA GLN A 341 11.95 -38.64 -8.81
C GLN A 341 12.86 -39.16 -9.95
N ARG A 342 13.86 -40.01 -9.67
CA ARG A 342 14.70 -40.65 -10.71
C ARG A 342 13.95 -41.63 -11.60
N LEU A 343 12.81 -42.15 -11.17
CA LEU A 343 11.97 -43.07 -11.96
C LEU A 343 11.04 -42.33 -12.94
N GLY A 344 10.69 -41.08 -12.68
CA GLY A 344 9.83 -40.27 -13.56
C GLY A 344 10.54 -39.60 -14.73
N SER A 345 11.89 -39.58 -14.75
CA SER A 345 12.70 -38.86 -15.74
C SER A 345 13.37 -39.77 -16.79
N ARG A 346 12.90 -41.01 -16.92
CA ARG A 346 13.34 -41.97 -17.95
C ARG A 346 12.12 -42.54 -18.67
N ASP A 347 11.73 -41.89 -19.76
CA ASP A 347 11.24 -42.49 -21.02
C ASP A 347 10.47 -41.45 -21.86
N PHE A 348 11.17 -40.47 -22.44
CA PHE A 348 10.60 -39.64 -23.53
C PHE A 348 11.63 -39.00 -24.48
N GLU A 349 12.62 -39.75 -24.98
CA GLU A 349 13.39 -39.31 -26.16
C GLU A 349 13.81 -40.45 -27.11
N HIS A 350 13.26 -40.40 -28.33
CA HIS A 350 13.57 -41.13 -29.58
C HIS A 350 14.31 -42.49 -29.57
N ARG A 351 13.63 -43.51 -30.15
CA ARG A 351 14.01 -44.06 -31.48
C ARG A 351 12.93 -44.95 -32.12
N ASP A 352 12.85 -44.88 -33.46
CA ASP A 352 11.96 -45.67 -34.32
C ASP A 352 12.52 -47.05 -34.74
N CYS A 353 11.62 -47.93 -35.19
CA CYS A 353 11.86 -49.15 -36.00
C CYS A 353 12.70 -50.28 -35.33
N GLN A 354 12.38 -51.58 -35.48
CA GLN A 354 11.65 -52.28 -36.55
C GLN A 354 11.27 -53.73 -36.10
N THR A 355 10.43 -54.45 -36.87
CA THR A 355 10.30 -55.94 -36.96
C THR A 355 9.91 -56.74 -35.68
N LEU A 356 8.72 -57.39 -35.63
CA LEU A 356 8.42 -58.79 -36.08
C LEU A 356 9.18 -59.88 -35.28
N GLU A 357 8.57 -60.80 -34.51
CA GLU A 357 7.43 -61.71 -34.78
C GLU A 357 6.78 -62.33 -33.50
N ARG A 358 5.59 -62.97 -33.67
CA ARG A 358 5.02 -64.20 -33.02
C ARG A 358 5.53 -64.56 -31.59
N GLY A 359 4.68 -64.68 -30.55
CA GLY A 359 3.51 -65.58 -30.41
C GLY A 359 3.70 -66.42 -29.12
N THR A 360 2.75 -67.16 -28.51
CA THR A 360 1.39 -67.61 -28.87
C THR A 360 0.62 -68.11 -27.63
N TYR A 361 -0.70 -67.84 -27.50
CA TYR A 361 -1.73 -68.68 -26.81
C TYR A 361 -1.53 -68.89 -25.26
N ARG A 362 -2.46 -69.23 -24.36
CA ARG A 362 -3.93 -69.44 -24.22
C ARG A 362 -4.27 -69.21 -22.70
N ASP A 363 -5.48 -69.27 -22.10
CA ASP A 363 -6.80 -69.77 -22.53
C ASP A 363 -8.04 -69.16 -21.80
N GLN A 364 -9.20 -69.33 -22.43
CA GLN A 364 -10.62 -69.46 -22.05
C GLN A 364 -11.22 -69.26 -20.61
N ASP A 365 -12.26 -68.39 -20.57
CA ASP A 365 -13.70 -68.67 -20.26
C ASP A 365 -14.38 -68.64 -18.86
N GLU A 366 -15.62 -68.10 -18.94
CA GLU A 366 -16.88 -68.33 -18.19
C GLU A 366 -17.19 -67.80 -16.75
N ASN A 367 -18.05 -66.77 -16.72
CA ASN A 367 -19.36 -66.67 -16.00
C ASN A 367 -19.53 -67.20 -14.54
N SER A 368 -20.04 -66.34 -13.63
CA SER A 368 -21.46 -66.41 -13.19
C SER A 368 -21.93 -65.38 -12.13
N HIS A 369 -23.09 -64.76 -12.40
CA HIS A 369 -24.24 -64.40 -11.52
C HIS A 369 -24.16 -63.66 -10.14
N PHE A 370 -25.35 -63.14 -9.76
CA PHE A 370 -25.91 -62.87 -8.42
C PHE A 370 -25.95 -61.45 -7.76
N SER A 371 -26.77 -60.59 -8.38
CA SER A 371 -28.03 -60.03 -7.78
C SER A 371 -28.10 -58.77 -6.89
N ILE A 372 -29.17 -58.02 -7.20
CA ILE A 372 -29.83 -56.85 -6.57
C ILE A 372 -30.48 -57.19 -5.18
N PRO A 373 -30.81 -56.20 -4.30
CA PRO A 373 -31.94 -55.24 -4.47
C PRO A 373 -31.52 -53.75 -4.53
N ASN A 374 -32.22 -52.80 -5.16
CA ASN A 374 -33.67 -52.41 -5.19
C ASN A 374 -34.18 -51.74 -3.88
N ALA A 375 -35.06 -50.73 -3.90
CA ALA A 375 -35.87 -50.17 -5.01
C ALA A 375 -36.54 -48.80 -4.71
N SER A 376 -36.98 -48.10 -5.79
CA SER A 376 -38.28 -47.38 -5.94
C SER A 376 -38.61 -46.14 -5.07
N GLN A 377 -39.52 -45.21 -5.44
CA GLN A 377 -40.28 -44.87 -6.66
C GLN A 377 -40.96 -43.49 -6.47
N GLN A 378 -41.36 -42.77 -7.54
CA GLN A 378 -42.79 -42.57 -7.92
C GLN A 378 -43.00 -41.66 -9.16
N TYR A 379 -44.22 -41.76 -9.70
CA TYR A 379 -44.86 -41.19 -10.91
C TYR A 379 -44.74 -39.66 -11.11
N GLY A 380 -44.94 -39.08 -12.32
CA GLY A 380 -45.14 -39.68 -13.66
C GLY A 380 -46.14 -38.91 -14.58
N HIS A 381 -46.02 -39.09 -15.91
CA HIS A 381 -46.98 -38.71 -16.99
C HIS A 381 -47.16 -37.19 -17.31
N GLN A 382 -47.46 -36.73 -18.55
CA GLN A 382 -47.59 -37.40 -19.87
C GLN A 382 -47.48 -36.43 -21.09
N ARG A 383 -47.29 -37.03 -22.29
CA ARG A 383 -47.61 -36.56 -23.67
C ARG A 383 -46.58 -35.71 -24.48
N THR A 384 -46.49 -36.12 -25.74
CA THR A 384 -45.65 -35.67 -26.89
C THR A 384 -46.62 -35.53 -28.12
N PRO A 385 -46.25 -35.52 -29.43
CA PRO A 385 -44.94 -35.46 -30.11
C PRO A 385 -44.86 -34.55 -31.38
N GLY A 386 -43.67 -34.54 -32.01
CA GLY A 386 -43.51 -34.50 -33.49
C GLY A 386 -42.75 -33.29 -34.07
N GLN A 387 -42.13 -33.34 -35.26
CA GLN A 387 -41.79 -34.41 -36.22
C GLN A 387 -40.87 -33.76 -37.31
N GLN A 388 -40.01 -34.40 -38.12
CA GLN A 388 -39.40 -35.75 -38.15
C GLN A 388 -38.16 -35.71 -39.08
N SER A 389 -37.26 -36.71 -38.99
CA SER A 389 -36.13 -36.98 -39.91
C SER A 389 -36.33 -38.29 -40.70
N LEU A 390 -35.61 -38.49 -41.81
CA LEU A 390 -35.63 -39.76 -42.58
C LEU A 390 -34.25 -40.18 -43.17
N GLU A 391 -33.57 -41.04 -42.40
CA GLU A 391 -32.94 -42.35 -42.73
C GLU A 391 -32.06 -42.61 -44.00
N GLN A 392 -31.39 -43.79 -43.96
CA GLN A 392 -30.34 -44.29 -44.87
C GLN A 392 -30.92 -45.38 -45.84
N THR A 393 -30.23 -46.35 -46.51
CA THR A 393 -29.13 -47.26 -46.08
C THR A 393 -28.62 -48.15 -47.25
N GLN A 394 -27.31 -48.54 -47.27
CA GLN A 394 -26.68 -49.76 -47.91
C GLN A 394 -26.77 -49.97 -49.46
N ALA A 395 -25.92 -50.74 -50.18
CA ALA A 395 -24.55 -51.32 -50.03
C ALA A 395 -23.97 -51.77 -51.44
N PRO A 396 -23.06 -52.78 -51.62
CA PRO A 396 -21.60 -52.62 -51.79
C PRO A 396 -20.97 -53.08 -53.16
N LEU A 397 -19.64 -53.28 -53.22
CA LEU A 397 -18.76 -53.39 -54.43
C LEU A 397 -18.64 -54.78 -55.12
N ALA A 398 -18.21 -54.80 -56.41
CA ALA A 398 -17.41 -55.86 -57.06
C ALA A 398 -16.68 -55.38 -58.35
N HIS A 399 -15.70 -56.15 -58.87
CA HIS A 399 -14.85 -55.82 -60.05
C HIS A 399 -15.28 -56.50 -61.36
N THR A 400 -14.95 -55.94 -62.54
CA THR A 400 -14.07 -56.56 -63.57
C THR A 400 -13.80 -55.67 -64.82
N GLU A 401 -12.56 -55.72 -65.32
CA GLU A 401 -12.14 -55.49 -66.72
C GLU A 401 -12.14 -56.86 -67.47
N PRO A 402 -11.93 -57.01 -68.82
CA PRO A 402 -11.23 -56.09 -69.75
C PRO A 402 -11.79 -55.99 -71.20
N SER A 403 -11.15 -55.17 -72.04
CA SER A 403 -10.49 -55.58 -73.32
C SER A 403 -10.35 -54.39 -74.30
N ALA A 404 -9.27 -54.39 -75.09
CA ALA A 404 -8.84 -53.25 -75.90
C ALA A 404 -8.91 -53.53 -77.41
N GLN A 405 -8.94 -52.46 -78.22
CA GLN A 405 -8.16 -52.43 -79.46
C GLN A 405 -7.77 -51.01 -79.89
N THR A 406 -6.61 -50.91 -80.53
CA THR A 406 -5.93 -49.66 -80.91
C THR A 406 -6.16 -49.30 -82.38
N SER A 407 -6.26 -48.01 -82.68
CA SER A 407 -5.76 -47.44 -83.95
C SER A 407 -5.38 -45.97 -83.76
N LEU A 408 -4.46 -45.49 -84.60
CA LEU A 408 -3.95 -44.12 -84.65
C LEU A 408 -4.37 -43.52 -86.00
N LEU A 409 -4.63 -42.20 -86.05
CA LEU A 409 -3.92 -41.21 -86.88
C LEU A 409 -4.71 -39.89 -87.03
N GLU A 410 -3.96 -38.83 -87.34
CA GLU A 410 -4.34 -37.60 -88.07
C GLU A 410 -5.56 -36.81 -87.57
N ASP A 411 -5.33 -35.66 -86.92
CA ASP A 411 -5.13 -34.33 -87.54
C ASP A 411 -6.43 -33.70 -88.07
N ASN A 412 -6.78 -32.53 -87.52
CA ASN A 412 -7.49 -31.49 -88.23
C ASN A 412 -7.57 -30.16 -87.44
N GLY A 413 -7.28 -29.05 -88.12
CA GLY A 413 -8.11 -27.84 -88.05
C GLY A 413 -7.92 -26.88 -86.86
N ILE A 414 -7.06 -25.86 -87.07
CA ILE A 414 -7.08 -24.60 -86.29
C ILE A 414 -8.43 -23.87 -86.50
N PRO A 415 -9.19 -23.53 -85.44
CA PRO A 415 -10.24 -22.51 -85.52
C PRO A 415 -9.60 -21.11 -85.58
N LYS A 416 -9.94 -20.31 -86.59
CA LYS A 416 -9.41 -18.95 -86.74
C LYS A 416 -10.03 -17.93 -85.77
N GLU A 417 -9.32 -16.81 -85.65
CA GLU A 417 -9.61 -15.63 -84.84
C GLU A 417 -11.10 -15.25 -84.73
N GLY A 418 -11.64 -15.33 -83.50
CA GLY A 418 -12.80 -14.57 -83.09
C GLY A 418 -12.36 -13.24 -82.48
N ASN A 419 -12.90 -12.11 -82.95
CA ASN A 419 -12.57 -10.78 -82.43
C ASN A 419 -12.96 -10.62 -80.95
N VAL A 420 -11.99 -10.81 -80.04
CA VAL A 420 -12.13 -10.37 -78.66
C VAL A 420 -12.00 -8.85 -78.64
N THR A 421 -13.14 -8.17 -78.59
CA THR A 421 -13.22 -6.71 -78.42
C THR A 421 -12.40 -6.27 -77.21
N SER A 422 -11.64 -5.18 -77.36
CA SER A 422 -10.82 -4.62 -76.27
C SER A 422 -11.70 -4.27 -75.07
N SER A 423 -11.65 -5.10 -74.03
CA SER A 423 -12.29 -4.79 -72.75
C SER A 423 -11.70 -3.50 -72.18
N PRO A 424 -12.52 -2.60 -71.60
CA PRO A 424 -12.04 -1.32 -71.13
C PRO A 424 -10.97 -1.54 -70.06
N THR A 425 -9.82 -0.87 -70.21
CA THR A 425 -8.71 -0.97 -69.25
C THR A 425 -9.26 -0.70 -67.85
N PRO A 426 -9.19 -1.68 -66.92
CA PRO A 426 -9.85 -1.53 -65.63
C PRO A 426 -9.27 -0.32 -64.89
N ALA A 427 -10.15 0.50 -64.29
CA ALA A 427 -9.75 1.66 -63.52
C ALA A 427 -8.64 1.25 -62.51
N ARG A 428 -7.53 2.00 -62.49
CA ARG A 428 -6.25 1.62 -61.83
C ARG A 428 -6.40 1.08 -60.41
N TRP A 429 -7.42 1.51 -59.66
CA TRP A 429 -7.72 1.04 -58.30
C TRP A 429 -8.23 -0.40 -58.20
N LYS A 430 -8.79 -1.00 -59.27
CA LYS A 430 -9.24 -2.41 -59.26
C LYS A 430 -8.09 -3.41 -59.02
N VAL A 431 -6.85 -2.98 -59.22
CA VAL A 431 -5.63 -3.78 -59.09
C VAL A 431 -5.35 -4.19 -57.63
N PHE A 432 -5.92 -3.49 -56.63
CA PHE A 432 -5.81 -3.87 -55.20
C PHE A 432 -6.83 -4.94 -54.76
N GLY A 433 -7.85 -5.23 -55.57
CA GLY A 433 -9.03 -5.99 -55.15
C GLY A 433 -9.88 -5.26 -54.11
N THR A 434 -11.13 -5.72 -53.91
CA THR A 434 -12.08 -5.08 -52.98
C THR A 434 -11.58 -5.11 -51.54
N LEU A 435 -11.08 -6.26 -51.07
CA LEU A 435 -10.57 -6.45 -49.71
C LEU A 435 -9.37 -5.54 -49.42
N GLY A 436 -8.42 -5.45 -50.35
CA GLY A 436 -7.24 -4.59 -50.22
C GLY A 436 -7.62 -3.11 -50.12
N LEU A 437 -8.55 -2.65 -50.97
CA LEU A 437 -9.05 -1.27 -50.91
C LEU A 437 -9.76 -0.97 -49.58
N CYS A 438 -10.57 -1.89 -49.05
CA CYS A 438 -11.21 -1.74 -47.74
C CYS A 438 -10.18 -1.64 -46.60
N ILE A 439 -9.15 -2.49 -46.57
CA ILE A 439 -8.08 -2.45 -45.55
C ILE A 439 -7.30 -1.12 -45.60
N LEU A 440 -6.99 -0.61 -46.79
CA LEU A 440 -6.31 0.68 -46.95
C LEU A 440 -7.18 1.82 -46.41
N ILE A 441 -8.45 1.91 -46.81
CA ILE A 441 -9.33 3.03 -46.41
C ILE A 441 -9.71 2.93 -44.93
N VAL A 442 -10.31 1.81 -44.51
CA VAL A 442 -10.84 1.65 -43.15
C VAL A 442 -9.71 1.64 -42.12
N GLY A 443 -8.59 0.94 -42.40
CA GLY A 443 -7.44 0.91 -41.51
C GLY A 443 -6.82 2.28 -41.28
N THR A 444 -6.79 3.14 -42.29
CA THR A 444 -6.29 4.53 -42.14
C THR A 444 -7.27 5.39 -41.35
N VAL A 445 -8.59 5.29 -41.59
CA VAL A 445 -9.60 6.02 -40.82
C VAL A 445 -9.56 5.62 -39.34
N VAL A 446 -9.52 4.31 -39.03
CA VAL A 446 -9.48 3.81 -37.65
C VAL A 446 -8.20 4.23 -36.93
N ALA A 447 -7.04 4.13 -37.58
CA ALA A 447 -5.77 4.55 -36.99
C ALA A 447 -5.71 6.06 -36.71
N LEU A 448 -6.21 6.90 -37.64
CA LEU A 448 -6.29 8.35 -37.43
C LEU A 448 -7.28 8.74 -36.32
N ALA A 449 -8.43 8.06 -36.25
CA ALA A 449 -9.39 8.28 -35.16
C ALA A 449 -8.80 7.91 -33.78
N ALA A 450 -8.05 6.79 -33.70
CA ALA A 450 -7.36 6.39 -32.48
C ALA A 450 -6.28 7.41 -32.05
N VAL A 451 -5.47 7.93 -32.99
CA VAL A 451 -4.48 8.99 -32.68
C VAL A 451 -5.17 10.28 -32.23
N GLY A 452 -6.27 10.69 -32.88
CA GLY A 452 -7.05 11.86 -32.45
C GLY A 452 -7.62 11.73 -31.04
N PHE A 453 -8.20 10.57 -30.73
CA PHE A 453 -8.70 10.25 -29.37
C PHE A 453 -7.57 10.27 -28.31
N LEU A 454 -6.43 9.64 -28.60
CA LEU A 454 -5.27 9.64 -27.71
C LEU A 454 -4.71 11.06 -27.50
N THR A 455 -4.73 11.91 -28.53
CA THR A 455 -4.31 13.32 -28.42
C THR A 455 -5.20 14.09 -27.44
N TYR A 456 -6.52 13.91 -27.52
CA TYR A 456 -7.48 14.49 -26.57
C TYR A 456 -7.25 13.99 -25.14
N LEU A 457 -6.98 12.70 -24.97
CA LEU A 457 -6.72 12.08 -23.67
C LEU A 457 -5.46 12.68 -23.00
N TRP A 458 -4.33 12.77 -23.72
CA TRP A 458 -3.10 13.38 -23.21
C TRP A 458 -3.27 14.87 -22.86
N GLN A 459 -3.88 15.68 -23.74
CA GLN A 459 -4.10 17.11 -23.49
C GLN A 459 -4.95 17.35 -22.23
N SER A 460 -6.00 16.54 -22.05
CA SER A 460 -6.90 16.65 -20.89
C SER A 460 -6.22 16.18 -19.60
N SER A 461 -5.47 15.08 -19.64
CA SER A 461 -4.72 14.58 -18.48
C SER A 461 -3.65 15.55 -17.98
N LEU A 462 -2.95 16.23 -18.88
CA LEU A 462 -1.95 17.23 -18.48
C LEU A 462 -2.61 18.46 -17.83
N ARG A 463 -3.72 18.97 -18.39
CA ARG A 463 -4.48 20.06 -17.75
C ARG A 463 -4.96 19.71 -16.34
N ALA A 464 -5.47 18.50 -16.15
CA ALA A 464 -5.93 18.02 -14.84
C ALA A 464 -4.80 17.85 -13.83
N ARG A 465 -3.61 17.39 -14.27
CA ARG A 465 -2.39 17.35 -13.44
C ARG A 465 -1.96 18.77 -13.03
N ASP A 466 -2.07 19.73 -13.95
CA ASP A 466 -1.66 21.12 -13.76
C ASP A 466 -2.71 21.95 -12.98
N GLY A 467 -3.70 21.29 -12.37
CA GLY A 467 -4.71 21.92 -11.50
C GLY A 467 -5.84 22.64 -12.23
N HIS A 468 -5.90 22.58 -13.56
CA HIS A 468 -6.97 23.20 -14.34
C HIS A 468 -8.19 22.29 -14.47
N ASP A 469 -9.39 22.86 -14.35
CA ASP A 469 -10.64 22.14 -14.63
C ASP A 469 -10.67 21.66 -16.10
N THR A 470 -10.91 20.35 -16.27
CA THR A 470 -11.08 19.70 -17.58
C THR A 470 -12.51 19.77 -18.11
N GLY A 471 -13.48 20.18 -17.29
CA GLY A 471 -14.91 20.14 -17.58
C GLY A 471 -15.48 18.71 -17.58
N SER A 472 -16.80 18.60 -17.40
CA SER A 472 -17.57 17.37 -17.14
C SER A 472 -17.62 16.31 -18.27
N GLY A 473 -16.65 16.30 -19.19
CA GLY A 473 -16.64 15.45 -20.39
C GLY A 473 -16.09 14.03 -20.20
N LEU A 474 -15.97 13.34 -21.34
CA LEU A 474 -15.55 11.93 -21.49
C LEU A 474 -14.27 11.57 -20.72
N TRP A 475 -13.32 12.50 -20.61
CA TRP A 475 -12.09 12.31 -19.86
C TRP A 475 -12.32 11.95 -18.38
N HIS A 476 -13.25 12.61 -17.68
CA HIS A 476 -13.55 12.27 -16.29
C HIS A 476 -14.15 10.88 -16.14
N LEU A 477 -14.96 10.42 -17.10
CA LEU A 477 -15.52 9.07 -17.05
C LEU A 477 -14.41 8.01 -17.10
N ILE A 478 -13.46 8.18 -18.04
CA ILE A 478 -12.31 7.27 -18.20
C ILE A 478 -11.42 7.27 -16.94
N VAL A 479 -11.11 8.44 -16.38
CA VAL A 479 -10.15 8.58 -15.28
C VAL A 479 -10.76 8.28 -13.90
N ARG A 480 -12.04 8.59 -13.66
CA ARG A 480 -12.71 8.22 -12.40
C ARG A 480 -12.85 6.70 -12.29
N SER A 481 -13.28 6.03 -13.37
CA SER A 481 -13.42 4.57 -13.46
C SER A 481 -12.08 3.82 -13.56
N ASN A 482 -10.93 4.48 -13.44
CA ASN A 482 -9.59 3.88 -13.56
C ASN A 482 -9.30 3.19 -14.93
N TRP A 483 -10.03 3.54 -15.99
CA TRP A 483 -9.94 2.88 -17.30
C TRP A 483 -8.83 3.43 -18.20
N THR A 484 -8.11 4.48 -17.81
CA THR A 484 -7.11 5.20 -18.65
C THR A 484 -6.13 4.26 -19.36
N SER A 485 -5.54 3.30 -18.63
CA SER A 485 -4.59 2.33 -19.18
C SER A 485 -5.25 1.31 -20.12
N ILE A 486 -6.49 0.91 -19.84
CA ILE A 486 -7.30 0.01 -20.66
C ILE A 486 -7.62 0.70 -21.99
N THR A 487 -8.14 1.93 -21.98
CA THR A 487 -8.52 2.66 -23.20
C THR A 487 -7.32 2.94 -24.10
N VAL A 488 -6.15 3.24 -23.52
CA VAL A 488 -4.88 3.37 -24.26
C VAL A 488 -4.42 2.03 -24.85
N THR A 489 -4.52 0.94 -24.10
CA THR A 489 -4.13 -0.40 -24.58
C THR A 489 -5.02 -0.89 -25.73
N LEU A 490 -6.35 -0.66 -25.65
CA LEU A 490 -7.30 -0.94 -26.72
C LEU A 490 -7.01 -0.08 -27.97
N SER A 491 -6.71 1.21 -27.79
CA SER A 491 -6.33 2.11 -28.88
C SER A 491 -5.03 1.64 -29.57
N ALA A 492 -4.03 1.23 -28.78
CA ALA A 492 -2.78 0.66 -29.28
C ALA A 492 -2.99 -0.64 -30.05
N ALA A 493 -3.90 -1.51 -29.59
CA ALA A 493 -4.25 -2.76 -30.28
C ALA A 493 -4.96 -2.49 -31.63
N ALA A 494 -5.94 -1.57 -31.66
CA ALA A 494 -6.61 -1.16 -32.89
C ALA A 494 -5.62 -0.59 -33.93
N ILE A 495 -4.68 0.26 -33.49
CA ILE A 495 -3.59 0.77 -34.32
C ILE A 495 -2.73 -0.39 -34.86
N ARG A 496 -2.22 -1.28 -33.99
CA ARG A 496 -1.38 -2.44 -34.41
C ARG A 496 -2.06 -3.30 -35.49
N ILE A 497 -3.35 -3.60 -35.33
CA ILE A 497 -4.12 -4.42 -36.28
C ILE A 497 -4.21 -3.70 -37.63
N CYS A 498 -4.57 -2.42 -37.64
CA CYS A 498 -4.70 -1.62 -38.87
C CYS A 498 -3.37 -1.53 -39.62
N LEU A 499 -2.27 -1.21 -38.93
CA LEU A 499 -0.94 -1.11 -39.52
C LEU A 499 -0.48 -2.47 -40.07
N SER A 500 -0.66 -3.56 -39.33
CA SER A 500 -0.24 -4.91 -39.75
C SER A 500 -0.96 -5.39 -41.00
N LEU A 501 -2.27 -5.17 -41.10
CA LEU A 501 -3.06 -5.50 -42.30
C LEU A 501 -2.60 -4.67 -43.51
N GLN A 502 -2.27 -3.39 -43.32
CA GLN A 502 -1.72 -2.54 -44.37
C GLN A 502 -0.30 -2.97 -44.79
N MET A 503 0.52 -3.46 -43.86
CA MET A 503 1.84 -4.01 -44.18
C MET A 503 1.74 -5.28 -45.04
N GLY A 504 0.70 -6.09 -44.87
CA GLY A 504 0.39 -7.20 -45.78
C GLY A 504 0.21 -6.76 -47.24
N ILE A 505 -0.45 -5.61 -47.46
CA ILE A 505 -0.65 -5.03 -48.80
C ILE A 505 0.65 -4.42 -49.33
N PHE A 506 1.43 -3.75 -48.47
CA PHE A 506 2.79 -3.28 -48.80
C PHE A 506 3.67 -4.43 -49.32
N THR A 507 3.68 -5.59 -48.64
CA THR A 507 4.44 -6.77 -49.06
C THR A 507 4.07 -7.19 -50.48
N GLY A 508 2.77 -7.26 -50.80
CA GLY A 508 2.29 -7.59 -52.14
C GLY A 508 2.63 -6.53 -53.22
N MET A 509 2.59 -5.24 -52.87
CA MET A 509 3.01 -4.15 -53.77
C MET A 509 4.50 -4.24 -54.11
N ILE A 510 5.36 -4.45 -53.10
CA ILE A 510 6.82 -4.60 -53.31
C ILE A 510 7.13 -5.90 -54.07
N ALA A 511 6.49 -7.02 -53.75
CA ALA A 511 6.63 -8.28 -54.49
C ALA A 511 6.28 -8.13 -55.99
N SER A 512 5.24 -7.35 -56.29
CA SER A 512 4.83 -7.03 -57.66
C SER A 512 5.84 -6.14 -58.39
N LEU A 513 6.37 -5.11 -57.73
CA LEU A 513 7.43 -4.25 -58.28
C LEU A 513 8.73 -5.04 -58.52
N LEU A 514 9.07 -5.97 -57.62
CA LEU A 514 10.22 -6.84 -57.76
C LEU A 514 10.11 -7.74 -59.00
N ILE A 515 8.95 -8.37 -59.22
CA ILE A 515 8.76 -9.36 -60.29
C ILE A 515 8.53 -8.74 -61.69
N GLU A 516 7.93 -7.55 -61.79
CA GLU A 516 7.72 -6.86 -63.09
C GLU A 516 8.89 -5.95 -63.51
N ARG A 517 9.61 -5.31 -62.57
CA ARG A 517 10.64 -4.32 -62.91
C ARG A 517 12.06 -4.80 -62.68
N THR A 518 12.40 -5.19 -61.45
CA THR A 518 13.78 -5.54 -61.10
C THR A 518 14.17 -6.93 -61.60
N GLY A 519 13.20 -7.84 -61.67
CA GLY A 519 13.45 -9.27 -61.86
C GLY A 519 14.05 -9.92 -60.63
N ILE A 520 13.78 -11.20 -60.45
CA ILE A 520 14.13 -11.95 -59.25
C ILE A 520 14.84 -13.26 -59.60
N PRO A 521 15.76 -13.77 -58.76
CA PRO A 521 16.38 -15.07 -58.98
C PRO A 521 15.32 -16.18 -59.08
N LEU A 522 15.43 -17.07 -60.07
CA LEU A 522 14.44 -18.12 -60.33
C LEU A 522 14.09 -18.96 -59.08
N LYS A 523 15.09 -19.28 -58.25
CA LYS A 523 14.97 -19.97 -56.95
C LYS A 523 14.00 -19.33 -55.94
N SER A 524 13.64 -18.05 -56.13
CA SER A 524 12.76 -17.26 -55.26
C SER A 524 11.44 -16.91 -55.95
N ALA A 525 11.28 -17.23 -57.25
CA ALA A 525 10.17 -16.76 -58.06
C ALA A 525 8.78 -17.30 -57.65
N PRO A 526 8.62 -18.58 -57.24
CA PRO A 526 7.34 -19.06 -56.70
C PRO A 526 6.91 -18.29 -55.44
N LEU A 527 7.82 -18.13 -54.47
CA LEU A 527 7.57 -17.42 -53.21
C LEU A 527 7.17 -15.96 -53.46
N ILE A 528 8.00 -15.19 -54.15
CA ILE A 528 7.72 -13.77 -54.44
C ILE A 528 6.44 -13.62 -55.28
N SER A 529 6.13 -14.57 -56.17
CA SER A 529 4.85 -14.55 -56.89
C SER A 529 3.66 -14.70 -55.94
N MET A 530 3.71 -15.67 -55.01
CA MET A 530 2.65 -15.94 -54.04
C MET A 530 2.46 -14.83 -53.01
N LEU A 531 3.53 -14.09 -52.63
CA LEU A 531 3.44 -12.90 -51.77
C LEU A 531 2.59 -11.76 -52.38
N ARG A 532 2.21 -11.83 -53.66
CA ARG A 532 1.25 -10.89 -54.29
C ARG A 532 -0.21 -11.31 -54.07
N ALA A 533 -0.46 -12.59 -53.78
CA ALA A 533 -1.78 -13.17 -53.60
C ALA A 533 -2.18 -13.35 -52.13
N VAL A 534 -1.21 -13.45 -51.22
CA VAL A 534 -1.42 -13.71 -49.78
C VAL A 534 -0.91 -12.55 -48.94
N SER A 535 -1.69 -12.10 -47.97
CA SER A 535 -1.26 -11.11 -46.97
C SER A 535 -0.13 -11.68 -46.13
N ALA A 536 1.08 -11.11 -46.25
CA ALA A 536 2.29 -11.65 -45.63
C ALA A 536 3.15 -10.55 -44.98
N SER A 537 3.93 -10.93 -43.97
CA SER A 537 4.86 -10.03 -43.28
C SER A 537 5.94 -9.50 -44.24
N PRO A 538 6.37 -8.23 -44.13
CA PRO A 538 7.54 -7.72 -44.85
C PRO A 538 8.82 -8.53 -44.62
N TYR A 539 8.89 -9.29 -43.53
CA TYR A 539 10.00 -10.20 -43.22
C TYR A 539 10.25 -11.26 -44.30
N GLU A 540 9.20 -11.74 -45.00
CA GLU A 540 9.35 -12.75 -46.07
C GLU A 540 10.20 -12.26 -47.26
N LEU A 541 10.23 -10.94 -47.48
CA LEU A 541 11.03 -10.29 -48.51
C LEU A 541 12.53 -10.22 -48.17
N ILE A 542 12.95 -10.56 -46.94
CA ILE A 542 14.37 -10.53 -46.52
C ILE A 542 15.19 -11.67 -47.19
N SER A 543 14.54 -12.72 -47.71
CA SER A 543 15.12 -14.01 -48.13
C SER A 543 16.14 -13.96 -49.31
N LYS A 544 17.35 -13.44 -49.05
CA LYS A 544 18.52 -13.34 -49.96
C LYS A 544 18.31 -12.58 -51.28
N THR A 545 17.19 -11.88 -51.44
CA THR A 545 16.95 -10.87 -52.50
C THR A 545 17.12 -9.44 -51.99
N ALA A 546 16.80 -9.18 -50.71
CA ALA A 546 16.70 -7.84 -50.13
C ALA A 546 17.92 -6.93 -50.39
N LEU A 547 19.14 -7.40 -50.14
CA LEU A 547 20.37 -6.59 -50.23
C LEU A 547 20.84 -6.23 -51.66
N THR A 548 20.14 -6.68 -52.72
CA THR A 548 20.53 -6.46 -54.13
C THR A 548 19.40 -5.91 -55.00
N THR A 549 18.47 -5.16 -54.40
CA THR A 549 17.32 -4.56 -55.07
C THR A 549 17.13 -3.10 -54.67
N PRO A 550 16.62 -2.22 -55.55
CA PRO A 550 16.38 -0.81 -55.24
C PRO A 550 15.33 -0.58 -54.13
N PHE A 551 14.57 -1.61 -53.74
CA PHE A 551 13.58 -1.56 -52.67
C PHE A 551 14.14 -2.01 -51.30
N ALA A 552 15.44 -2.33 -51.21
CA ALA A 552 16.10 -2.78 -49.97
C ALA A 552 15.76 -1.89 -48.75
N PHE A 553 15.95 -0.58 -48.91
CA PHE A 553 15.70 0.43 -47.87
C PHE A 553 14.23 0.47 -47.42
N ALA A 554 13.29 0.38 -48.37
CA ALA A 554 11.86 0.33 -48.07
C ALA A 554 11.47 -0.96 -47.32
N ILE A 555 12.07 -2.10 -47.67
CA ILE A 555 11.86 -3.38 -46.97
C ILE A 555 12.47 -3.32 -45.55
N SER A 556 13.67 -2.76 -45.38
CA SER A 556 14.28 -2.58 -44.05
C SER A 556 13.44 -1.68 -43.14
N ILE A 557 12.93 -0.55 -43.64
CA ILE A 557 12.03 0.32 -42.87
C ILE A 557 10.71 -0.40 -42.58
N ALA A 558 10.11 -1.10 -43.54
CA ALA A 558 8.90 -1.89 -43.33
C ALA A 558 9.04 -2.91 -42.18
N VAL A 559 10.16 -3.62 -42.14
CA VAL A 559 10.47 -4.59 -41.07
C VAL A 559 10.67 -3.87 -39.73
N LEU A 560 11.46 -2.79 -39.68
CA LEU A 560 11.68 -2.00 -38.47
C LEU A 560 10.37 -1.41 -37.92
N LEU A 561 9.47 -0.91 -38.77
CA LEU A 561 8.13 -0.45 -38.36
C LEU A 561 7.27 -1.61 -37.84
N THR A 562 7.28 -2.77 -38.52
CA THR A 562 6.52 -3.97 -38.10
C THR A 562 7.00 -4.49 -36.75
N THR A 563 8.29 -4.38 -36.43
CA THR A 563 8.85 -4.68 -35.11
C THR A 563 8.53 -3.59 -34.09
N ALA A 564 8.77 -2.31 -34.40
CA ALA A 564 8.57 -1.19 -33.46
C ALA A 564 7.09 -1.04 -33.03
N THR A 565 6.15 -1.30 -33.92
CA THR A 565 4.70 -1.33 -33.61
C THR A 565 4.29 -2.43 -32.63
N GLN A 566 5.10 -3.48 -32.45
CA GLN A 566 4.86 -4.44 -31.36
C GLN A 566 5.04 -3.82 -29.98
N PHE A 567 5.70 -2.65 -29.87
CA PHE A 567 5.91 -1.93 -28.62
C PHE A 567 4.98 -0.72 -28.44
N THR A 568 4.02 -0.48 -29.35
CA THR A 568 3.10 0.69 -29.30
C THR A 568 2.41 0.89 -27.94
N SER A 569 1.88 -0.17 -27.30
CA SER A 569 1.26 -0.04 -25.97
C SER A 569 2.28 0.25 -24.88
N THR A 570 3.47 -0.35 -24.95
CA THR A 570 4.56 -0.12 -23.99
C THR A 570 5.09 1.30 -24.07
N ALA A 571 5.22 1.85 -25.28
CA ALA A 571 5.57 3.26 -25.50
C ALA A 571 4.47 4.19 -24.98
N LEU A 572 3.20 3.97 -25.32
CA LEU A 572 2.11 4.82 -24.82
C LEU A 572 1.95 4.76 -23.28
N LEU A 573 2.23 3.61 -22.66
CA LEU A 573 2.19 3.46 -21.20
C LEU A 573 3.46 4.00 -20.51
N SER A 574 4.60 4.19 -21.20
CA SER A 574 5.78 4.83 -20.59
C SER A 574 5.60 6.34 -20.36
N ASP A 575 4.58 6.94 -20.96
CA ASP A 575 4.16 8.31 -20.64
C ASP A 575 3.38 8.42 -19.33
N PHE A 576 2.91 7.31 -18.75
CA PHE A 576 2.04 7.31 -17.57
C PHE A 576 2.81 7.49 -16.27
N ALA A 577 2.16 8.12 -15.31
CA ALA A 577 2.53 8.08 -13.90
C ALA A 577 1.27 8.25 -13.03
N PHE A 578 1.42 8.03 -11.73
CA PHE A 578 0.43 8.47 -10.75
C PHE A 578 0.52 9.99 -10.60
N ALA A 579 -0.60 10.68 -10.73
CA ALA A 579 -0.72 12.13 -10.52
C ALA A 579 -1.87 12.43 -9.57
N ASN A 580 -1.70 13.45 -8.72
CA ASN A 580 -2.74 13.91 -7.81
C ASN A 580 -3.68 14.86 -8.57
N ILE A 581 -4.95 14.47 -8.69
CA ILE A 581 -5.96 15.20 -9.46
C ILE A 581 -7.06 15.67 -8.50
N THR A 582 -7.36 16.97 -8.53
CA THR A 582 -8.43 17.58 -7.73
C THR A 582 -9.79 17.00 -8.13
N GLN A 583 -10.54 16.50 -7.15
CA GLN A 583 -11.91 16.07 -7.33
C GLN A 583 -12.87 17.27 -7.40
N PRO A 584 -14.09 17.11 -7.96
CA PRO A 584 -15.12 18.13 -7.86
C PRO A 584 -15.41 18.50 -6.40
N LYS A 585 -15.89 19.72 -6.17
CA LYS A 585 -16.33 20.19 -4.85
C LYS A 585 -17.47 19.28 -4.35
N GLN A 586 -17.25 18.66 -3.21
CA GLN A 586 -18.23 17.84 -2.49
C GLN A 586 -18.83 18.64 -1.33
N THR A 587 -20.00 18.22 -0.86
CA THR A 587 -20.65 18.74 0.36
C THR A 587 -20.97 17.57 1.25
N VAL A 588 -20.54 17.61 2.51
CA VAL A 588 -20.78 16.57 3.51
C VAL A 588 -20.94 17.25 4.87
N GLU A 589 -21.85 16.74 5.71
CA GLU A 589 -21.92 17.14 7.12
C GLU A 589 -20.62 16.76 7.83
N VAL A 590 -20.04 17.69 8.61
CA VAL A 590 -18.86 17.43 9.44
C VAL A 590 -19.18 17.64 10.91
N LEU A 591 -18.59 16.80 11.75
CA LEU A 591 -18.62 16.93 13.20
C LEU A 591 -17.61 17.99 13.64
N TYR A 592 -18.06 19.00 14.39
CA TYR A 592 -17.23 20.17 14.73
C TYR A 592 -17.19 20.55 16.22
N GLY A 593 -18.03 19.92 17.06
CA GLY A 593 -18.08 20.18 18.49
C GLY A 593 -19.04 19.22 19.21
N THR A 594 -19.18 19.39 20.54
CA THR A 594 -20.04 18.56 21.38
C THR A 594 -21.05 19.40 22.19
N SER A 595 -22.29 18.91 22.27
CA SER A 595 -23.40 19.54 22.96
C SER A 595 -23.30 19.40 24.48
N GLN A 596 -23.67 20.47 25.21
CA GLN A 596 -23.65 20.44 26.67
C GLN A 596 -24.88 19.68 27.19
N ALA A 597 -24.68 18.44 27.62
CA ALA A 597 -25.68 17.68 28.36
C ALA A 597 -25.90 18.26 29.78
N GLU A 598 -26.76 19.27 29.90
CA GLU A 598 -27.28 19.75 31.19
C GLU A 598 -28.15 18.66 31.86
N ASP A 599 -27.55 17.87 32.75
CA ASP A 599 -28.36 17.08 33.69
C ASP A 599 -29.07 18.01 34.68
N ARG A 600 -30.40 17.89 34.75
CA ARG A 600 -31.30 18.80 35.47
C ARG A 600 -31.28 18.62 36.99
N SER A 601 -30.33 17.86 37.52
CA SER A 601 -30.15 17.54 38.94
C SER A 601 -29.41 18.63 39.71
N GLY A 602 -28.56 19.43 39.05
CA GLY A 602 -27.66 20.37 39.70
C GLY A 602 -26.51 19.72 40.49
N THR A 603 -26.36 18.39 40.44
CA THR A 603 -25.25 17.66 41.07
C THR A 603 -24.23 17.27 40.03
N SER A 604 -23.02 17.84 40.10
CA SER A 604 -21.95 17.67 39.12
C SER A 604 -21.24 16.30 39.20
N SER A 605 -21.95 15.22 38.90
CA SER A 605 -21.37 13.87 38.72
C SER A 605 -20.69 13.76 37.35
N VAL A 606 -19.41 14.17 37.29
CA VAL A 606 -18.58 14.18 36.06
C VAL A 606 -18.34 12.78 35.46
N SER A 607 -18.63 11.71 36.23
CA SER A 607 -18.33 10.29 36.01
C SER A 607 -19.12 9.59 34.89
N GLY A 608 -19.45 10.30 33.81
CA GLY A 608 -20.21 9.78 32.66
C GLY A 608 -20.31 10.73 31.48
N SER A 609 -19.34 11.65 31.34
CA SER A 609 -19.30 12.68 30.30
C SER A 609 -17.94 12.68 29.58
N ALA A 610 -17.81 13.36 28.44
CA ALA A 610 -16.53 13.53 27.74
C ALA A 610 -15.45 14.25 28.57
N ILE A 611 -15.83 14.98 29.63
CA ILE A 611 -14.88 15.54 30.62
C ILE A 611 -14.31 14.44 31.53
N GLY A 612 -15.04 13.33 31.69
CA GLY A 612 -14.63 12.18 32.49
C GLY A 612 -13.50 11.37 31.84
N THR A 613 -13.57 11.16 30.52
CA THR A 613 -12.52 10.46 29.75
C THR A 613 -11.23 11.29 29.67
N LEU A 614 -11.35 12.61 29.49
CA LEU A 614 -10.23 13.56 29.52
C LEU A 614 -9.38 13.57 30.80
N ARG A 615 -9.78 12.86 31.86
CA ARG A 615 -8.97 12.66 33.07
C ARG A 615 -7.89 11.59 32.93
N GLY A 616 -7.98 10.72 31.91
CA GLY A 616 -6.93 9.74 31.57
C GLY A 616 -5.86 10.31 30.62
N SER A 617 -6.20 11.36 29.88
CA SER A 617 -5.38 11.98 28.83
C SER A 617 -4.07 12.57 29.33
N LYS A 618 -2.94 11.98 28.90
CA LYS A 618 -1.58 12.41 29.30
C LYS A 618 -0.86 13.21 28.20
N ILE A 619 -1.55 14.12 27.52
CA ILE A 619 -1.08 14.82 26.30
C ILE A 619 0.34 15.43 26.43
N TRP A 620 0.74 15.91 27.60
CA TRP A 620 2.10 16.42 27.85
C TRP A 620 3.18 15.34 28.08
N SER A 621 2.81 14.12 28.46
CA SER A 621 3.71 12.98 28.71
C SER A 621 3.60 11.85 27.66
N SER A 622 2.66 11.97 26.71
CA SER A 622 2.54 11.10 25.52
C SER A 622 3.27 11.68 24.30
N GLN A 623 3.74 10.82 23.40
CA GLN A 623 4.24 11.22 22.08
C GLN A 623 3.07 11.70 21.17
N PRO A 624 3.27 12.68 20.28
CA PRO A 624 2.37 12.91 19.15
C PRO A 624 2.53 11.82 18.07
N ASP A 625 1.44 11.16 17.68
CA ASP A 625 1.41 10.15 16.61
C ASP A 625 1.95 10.71 15.28
N THR A 626 1.58 11.96 14.95
CA THR A 626 2.09 12.69 13.79
C THR A 626 1.94 14.20 13.97
N TYR A 627 2.70 14.99 13.20
CA TYR A 627 2.60 16.45 13.21
C TYR A 627 1.59 16.92 12.16
N PHE A 628 0.33 16.85 12.59
CA PHE A 628 -0.88 17.10 11.81
C PHE A 628 -0.84 18.37 10.94
N ARG A 629 -1.39 18.30 9.74
CA ARG A 629 -1.56 19.42 8.82
C ARG A 629 -2.67 20.36 9.31
N PHE A 630 -2.44 21.66 9.18
CA PHE A 630 -3.36 22.72 9.56
C PHE A 630 -3.43 23.81 8.48
N ALA A 631 -4.34 24.77 8.66
CA ALA A 631 -4.36 26.00 7.88
C ALA A 631 -3.86 27.20 8.71
N GLU A 632 -3.18 28.15 8.07
CA GLU A 632 -2.54 29.27 8.76
C GLU A 632 -2.83 30.61 8.07
N HIS A 633 -3.03 31.65 8.89
CA HIS A 633 -3.03 33.05 8.47
C HIS A 633 -2.19 33.87 9.44
N ARG A 634 -1.05 34.41 8.98
CA ARG A 634 -0.24 35.36 9.75
C ARG A 634 -0.73 36.78 9.45
N TYR A 635 -0.86 37.60 10.49
CA TYR A 635 -1.00 39.04 10.32
C TYR A 635 0.39 39.66 10.30
N ASP A 636 0.62 40.64 9.43
CA ASP A 636 1.86 41.40 9.43
C ASP A 636 2.13 41.94 10.85
N PRO A 637 3.39 41.89 11.34
CA PRO A 637 3.74 42.58 12.57
C PRO A 637 3.51 44.08 12.35
N GLY A 638 2.39 44.58 12.87
CA GLY A 638 2.06 46.00 12.79
C GLY A 638 3.17 46.84 13.41
N SER A 639 3.30 48.09 12.98
CA SER A 639 4.36 49.01 13.45
C SER A 639 4.11 49.49 14.88
N GLY A 640 4.14 48.55 15.83
CA GLY A 640 4.26 48.83 17.25
C GLY A 640 5.66 49.35 17.59
N PRO A 641 5.86 49.88 18.80
CA PRO A 641 7.19 50.22 19.28
C PRO A 641 8.08 48.97 19.37
N ASP A 642 9.34 49.14 19.01
CA ASP A 642 10.40 48.14 19.18
C ASP A 642 10.80 48.08 20.67
N ILE A 643 9.99 47.39 21.48
CA ILE A 643 10.21 47.22 22.92
C ILE A 643 11.22 46.07 23.10
N GLY A 644 12.51 46.38 23.05
CA GLY A 644 13.63 45.41 23.09
C GLY A 644 13.76 44.53 24.36
N ASP A 645 12.78 44.57 25.25
CA ASP A 645 12.65 43.74 26.47
C ASP A 645 11.54 42.66 26.32
N ILE A 646 11.03 42.43 25.10
CA ILE A 646 9.90 41.52 24.79
C ILE A 646 10.28 40.53 23.66
N ASP A 647 9.91 39.25 23.84
CA ASP A 647 9.99 38.19 22.83
C ASP A 647 8.57 37.82 22.39
N ASP A 648 8.22 38.12 21.13
CA ASP A 648 6.87 37.97 20.56
C ASP A 648 6.92 37.15 19.26
N SER A 649 6.18 36.03 19.21
CA SER A 649 6.12 35.20 18.00
C SER A 649 5.24 35.78 16.88
N GLY A 650 4.41 36.79 17.19
CA GLY A 650 3.54 37.50 16.27
C GLY A 650 2.18 36.83 16.04
N THR A 651 1.14 37.65 15.81
CA THR A 651 -0.25 37.21 15.64
C THR A 651 -0.41 36.26 14.45
N THR A 652 -0.72 35.00 14.76
CA THR A 652 -0.80 33.91 13.80
C THR A 652 -2.03 33.08 14.11
N LEU A 653 -3.07 33.17 13.27
CA LEU A 653 -4.23 32.30 13.38
C LEU A 653 -3.93 30.94 12.77
N ARG A 654 -4.28 29.87 13.50
CA ARG A 654 -4.24 28.49 13.03
C ARG A 654 -5.63 27.87 13.10
N ALA A 655 -6.01 27.13 12.06
CA ALA A 655 -7.26 26.38 11.99
C ALA A 655 -6.97 24.89 11.87
N ILE A 656 -7.57 24.09 12.76
CA ILE A 656 -7.41 22.62 12.79
C ILE A 656 -8.38 22.00 11.77
N LEU A 657 -7.92 20.98 11.04
CA LEU A 657 -8.72 20.34 9.99
C LEU A 657 -9.72 19.35 10.61
N PRO A 658 -11.03 19.43 10.31
CA PRO A 658 -12.06 18.56 10.90
C PRO A 658 -12.12 17.17 10.24
N TYR A 659 -10.96 16.52 10.12
CA TYR A 659 -10.80 15.17 9.58
C TYR A 659 -9.80 14.37 10.43
N THR A 660 -10.24 13.23 10.97
CA THR A 660 -9.43 12.32 11.80
C THR A 660 -8.41 11.51 11.00
N THR A 661 -8.67 11.24 9.72
CA THR A 661 -7.75 10.45 8.87
C THR A 661 -6.70 11.32 8.18
N ALA A 662 -5.44 10.86 8.19
CA ALA A 662 -4.32 11.55 7.54
C ALA A 662 -4.56 11.73 6.02
N VAL A 663 -5.14 10.73 5.34
CA VAL A 663 -5.47 10.81 3.91
C VAL A 663 -6.37 12.01 3.58
N ASN A 664 -7.37 12.30 4.42
CA ASN A 664 -8.28 13.43 4.20
C ASN A 664 -7.55 14.78 4.42
N ARG A 665 -6.74 14.90 5.47
CA ARG A 665 -5.95 16.13 5.74
C ARG A 665 -4.88 16.40 4.67
N THR A 666 -4.10 15.39 4.33
CA THR A 666 -2.98 15.48 3.36
C THR A 666 -3.45 15.75 1.92
N SER A 667 -4.62 15.23 1.54
CA SER A 667 -5.21 15.42 0.21
C SER A 667 -6.05 16.69 0.06
N LEU A 668 -6.46 17.33 1.15
CA LEU A 668 -7.32 18.52 1.14
C LEU A 668 -6.73 19.66 0.31
N ARG A 669 -7.52 20.21 -0.62
CA ARG A 669 -7.13 21.32 -1.52
C ARG A 669 -7.93 22.59 -1.29
N GLU A 670 -9.23 22.46 -1.06
CA GLU A 670 -10.09 23.56 -0.63
C GLU A 670 -11.03 23.03 0.46
N TYR A 671 -11.38 23.87 1.41
CA TYR A 671 -12.40 23.61 2.41
C TYR A 671 -13.12 24.92 2.78
N GLU A 672 -14.43 24.83 2.98
CA GLU A 672 -15.34 25.91 3.35
C GLU A 672 -16.43 25.34 4.27
N GLY A 673 -16.37 25.65 5.58
CA GLY A 673 -17.19 25.03 6.64
C GLY A 673 -16.65 25.32 8.05
N PRO A 674 -17.18 24.72 9.12
CA PRO A 674 -16.76 24.98 10.51
C PRO A 674 -15.44 24.31 10.88
N ALA A 675 -14.52 25.07 11.48
CA ALA A 675 -13.28 24.57 12.05
C ALA A 675 -12.94 25.26 13.38
N VAL A 676 -12.12 24.62 14.22
CA VAL A 676 -11.53 25.27 15.41
C VAL A 676 -10.38 26.16 14.99
N VAL A 677 -10.52 27.46 15.25
CA VAL A 677 -9.53 28.52 14.96
C VAL A 677 -8.98 29.07 16.27
N PHE A 678 -7.66 29.31 16.32
CA PHE A 678 -7.02 29.92 17.48
C PHE A 678 -5.89 30.87 17.10
N ASP A 679 -5.69 31.93 17.89
CA ASP A 679 -4.44 32.70 17.88
C ASP A 679 -3.35 31.88 18.58
N SER A 680 -2.22 31.68 17.90
CA SER A 680 -1.05 30.94 18.41
C SER A 680 0.08 31.87 18.85
N ARG A 681 -0.14 33.19 18.93
CA ARG A 681 0.83 34.16 19.45
C ARG A 681 1.20 33.83 20.90
N VAL A 682 2.51 33.88 21.18
CA VAL A 682 3.07 33.87 22.53
C VAL A 682 3.89 35.14 22.69
N VAL A 683 3.84 35.75 23.89
CA VAL A 683 4.62 36.94 24.25
C VAL A 683 5.31 36.67 25.59
N CYS A 684 6.64 36.65 25.63
CA CYS A 684 7.44 36.46 26.83
C CYS A 684 8.08 37.78 27.28
N ILE A 685 7.96 38.09 28.57
CA ILE A 685 8.46 39.33 29.19
C ILE A 685 9.15 39.04 30.52
N ARG A 686 10.05 39.94 30.90
CA ARG A 686 10.82 39.89 32.15
C ARG A 686 9.93 40.18 33.37
N PRO A 687 9.77 39.23 34.31
CA PRO A 687 9.00 39.47 35.54
C PRO A 687 9.79 40.31 36.54
N SER A 688 9.05 40.92 37.50
CA SER A 688 9.60 41.39 38.76
C SER A 688 9.27 40.37 39.85
N LEU A 689 10.20 40.08 40.78
CA LEU A 689 10.01 39.10 41.85
C LEU A 689 10.16 39.71 43.25
N ASP A 690 9.46 39.13 44.22
CA ASP A 690 9.52 39.42 45.66
C ASP A 690 9.46 38.11 46.47
N ASP A 691 9.97 38.14 47.71
CA ASP A 691 9.96 37.05 48.71
C ASP A 691 10.36 35.66 48.16
N VAL A 692 11.38 35.62 47.30
CA VAL A 692 11.86 34.39 46.64
C VAL A 692 12.57 33.48 47.64
N SER A 693 12.22 32.21 47.60
CA SER A 693 12.80 31.14 48.40
C SER A 693 12.88 29.83 47.64
N PHE A 694 13.93 29.06 47.88
CA PHE A 694 14.10 27.73 47.29
C PHE A 694 13.96 26.65 48.36
N THR A 695 13.34 25.53 47.98
CA THR A 695 13.13 24.36 48.84
C THR A 695 13.47 23.09 48.07
N ILE A 696 14.36 22.25 48.60
CA ILE A 696 14.51 20.86 48.13
C ILE A 696 13.57 19.95 48.93
N VAL A 697 13.00 18.92 48.30
CA VAL A 697 12.14 17.91 48.95
C VAL A 697 12.73 16.51 48.74
N ASP A 698 13.03 15.80 49.83
CA ASP A 698 13.55 14.43 49.82
C ASP A 698 12.41 13.43 49.99
N LEU A 699 12.16 12.58 48.99
CA LEU A 699 11.01 11.67 48.92
C LEU A 699 11.33 10.23 49.39
N GLU A 700 11.60 10.05 50.69
CA GLU A 700 11.81 8.71 51.27
C GLU A 700 10.54 7.82 51.17
N ARG A 701 10.52 6.85 50.25
CA ARG A 701 9.57 5.71 50.27
C ARG A 701 10.27 4.35 50.20
N ASN A 702 9.83 3.43 51.06
CA ASN A 702 10.38 2.08 51.22
C ASN A 702 10.04 1.13 50.05
N THR A 703 10.73 1.27 48.92
CA THR A 703 10.89 0.23 47.89
C THR A 703 12.26 0.42 47.19
N ARG A 704 12.75 -0.60 46.47
CA ARG A 704 14.02 -0.52 45.74
C ARG A 704 13.81 0.28 44.46
N ALA A 705 14.69 1.25 44.17
CA ALA A 705 14.62 2.20 43.05
C ALA A 705 13.41 3.16 43.15
N ASP A 706 13.53 4.49 43.08
CA ASP A 706 14.71 5.39 43.00
C ASP A 706 14.49 6.63 43.89
N GLN A 707 15.56 7.34 44.26
CA GLN A 707 15.45 8.64 44.96
C GLN A 707 15.32 9.78 43.93
N PHE A 708 14.27 10.58 44.06
CA PHE A 708 14.05 11.79 43.25
C PHE A 708 14.25 13.03 44.13
N ASP A 709 15.28 13.80 43.79
CA ASP A 709 15.65 15.04 44.46
C ASP A 709 15.26 16.22 43.56
N GLU A 710 14.38 17.11 44.03
CA GLU A 710 13.88 18.21 43.20
C GLU A 710 13.90 19.56 43.92
N VAL A 711 14.29 20.61 43.18
CA VAL A 711 14.38 21.98 43.68
C VAL A 711 13.13 22.76 43.29
N PHE A 712 12.33 23.11 44.30
CA PHE A 712 11.18 23.98 44.17
C PHE A 712 11.63 25.44 44.31
N VAL A 713 11.17 26.29 43.38
CA VAL A 713 11.24 27.73 43.53
C VAL A 713 9.87 28.26 43.92
N ARG A 714 9.83 29.00 45.03
CA ARG A 714 8.65 29.69 45.55
C ARG A 714 8.95 31.19 45.58
N GLY A 715 7.96 32.00 45.29
CA GLY A 715 8.07 33.44 45.49
C GLY A 715 6.77 34.15 45.22
N ARG A 716 6.87 35.46 44.99
CA ARG A 716 5.81 36.26 44.39
C ARG A 716 6.34 36.94 43.13
N PHE A 717 5.50 37.08 42.12
CA PHE A 717 5.82 37.87 40.94
C PHE A 717 4.86 39.05 40.77
N SER A 718 5.33 40.06 40.07
CA SER A 718 4.56 41.18 39.53
C SER A 718 5.03 41.49 38.10
N LEU A 719 4.26 42.30 37.39
CA LEU A 719 4.66 42.87 36.10
C LEU A 719 5.17 44.31 36.31
N PRO A 720 6.00 44.85 35.39
CA PRO A 720 6.39 46.25 35.40
C PRO A 720 5.19 47.22 35.43
N GLU A 721 5.42 48.47 35.84
CA GLU A 721 4.36 49.45 36.12
C GLU A 721 3.38 49.63 34.94
N LEU A 722 2.12 49.28 35.17
CA LEU A 722 1.02 49.53 34.24
C LEU A 722 0.80 51.05 34.06
N PRO A 723 0.34 51.51 32.87
CA PRO A 723 0.05 52.91 32.63
C PRO A 723 -0.88 53.52 33.70
N SER A 724 -0.56 54.74 34.13
CA SER A 724 -1.15 55.43 35.30
C SER A 724 -2.66 55.65 35.29
N ASP A 725 -3.34 55.37 34.17
CA ASP A 725 -4.78 55.49 34.01
C ASP A 725 -5.55 54.21 34.46
N PHE A 726 -4.82 53.15 34.86
CA PHE A 726 -5.40 51.93 35.43
C PHE A 726 -6.10 52.21 36.78
N LYS A 727 -7.37 51.82 36.89
CA LYS A 727 -8.14 52.02 38.13
C LYS A 727 -7.80 50.98 39.20
N GLU A 728 -7.32 51.47 40.34
CA GLU A 728 -7.16 50.71 41.58
C GLU A 728 -8.46 49.98 41.96
N GLY A 729 -8.38 48.70 42.32
CA GLY A 729 -9.53 47.94 42.84
C GLY A 729 -9.45 46.41 42.73
N TYR A 730 -8.84 45.89 41.66
CA TYR A 730 -8.83 44.43 41.39
C TYR A 730 -7.44 43.79 41.26
N ILE A 731 -6.38 44.60 41.18
CA ILE A 731 -5.00 44.11 41.05
C ILE A 731 -4.46 43.74 42.44
N LYS A 732 -4.09 42.47 42.65
CA LYS A 732 -3.09 42.12 43.67
C LYS A 732 -1.73 42.60 43.13
N PRO A 733 -0.95 43.41 43.87
CA PRO A 733 0.33 43.92 43.37
C PRO A 733 1.39 42.82 43.23
N LEU A 734 1.17 41.65 43.84
CA LEU A 734 2.07 40.51 43.90
C LEU A 734 1.26 39.20 43.90
N TRP A 735 1.59 38.26 43.01
CA TRP A 735 0.97 36.93 42.91
C TRP A 735 1.93 35.83 43.37
N PRO A 736 1.53 34.92 44.28
CA PRO A 736 2.38 33.81 44.70
C PRO A 736 2.53 32.76 43.59
N PHE A 737 3.69 32.10 43.55
CA PHE A 737 3.94 30.92 42.73
C PHE A 737 4.79 29.89 43.48
N THR A 738 4.64 28.61 43.14
CA THR A 738 5.50 27.50 43.55
C THR A 738 5.67 26.56 42.36
N CYS A 739 6.89 26.41 41.86
CA CYS A 739 7.19 25.70 40.61
C CYS A 739 8.37 24.72 40.79
N VAL A 740 8.41 23.64 40.00
CA VAL A 740 9.57 22.74 39.90
C VAL A 740 10.61 23.33 38.94
N MET A 741 11.87 23.38 39.37
CA MET A 741 13.01 23.67 38.49
C MET A 741 13.73 22.36 38.11
N PRO A 742 14.31 22.27 36.90
CA PRO A 742 15.17 21.14 36.57
C PRO A 742 16.51 21.30 37.28
N SER A 743 17.02 20.19 37.80
CA SER A 743 18.32 20.12 38.49
C SER A 743 18.87 18.71 38.31
N PRO A 744 19.60 18.44 37.20
CA PRO A 744 20.05 17.09 36.89
C PRO A 744 21.30 16.71 37.69
N THR A 745 21.46 15.41 37.94
CA THR A 745 22.70 14.82 38.51
C THR A 745 23.89 14.92 37.55
N THR A 746 23.64 15.01 36.25
CA THR A 746 24.65 15.20 35.21
C THR A 746 24.29 16.36 34.31
N VAL A 747 25.21 17.30 34.15
CA VAL A 747 25.05 18.46 33.26
C VAL A 747 25.57 18.09 31.87
N ASP A 748 24.68 17.69 30.97
CA ASP A 748 24.99 17.78 29.55
C ASP A 748 24.98 19.25 29.12
N SER A 749 26.01 19.63 28.37
CA SER A 749 26.20 20.96 27.79
C SER A 749 25.36 21.22 26.53
N SER A 750 24.67 20.21 25.98
CA SER A 750 24.01 20.31 24.67
C SER A 750 22.59 20.92 24.68
N TYR A 751 21.92 20.94 25.83
CA TYR A 751 20.55 21.43 26.02
C TYR A 751 20.49 22.51 27.12
N TRP A 752 19.44 23.34 27.09
CA TRP A 752 19.12 24.25 28.21
C TRP A 752 18.37 23.48 29.30
N GLN A 753 18.67 23.72 30.58
CA GLN A 753 17.96 23.08 31.69
C GLN A 753 16.65 23.84 31.94
N THR A 754 15.62 23.56 31.13
CA THR A 754 14.35 24.30 31.18
C THR A 754 13.20 23.55 31.83
N SER A 755 12.35 24.25 32.58
CA SER A 755 11.01 23.80 32.96
C SER A 755 9.96 24.88 32.65
N ILE A 756 8.71 24.45 32.51
CA ILE A 756 7.53 25.30 32.38
C ILE A 756 6.61 25.10 33.59
N CYS A 757 5.95 26.17 34.03
CA CYS A 757 5.06 26.17 35.19
C CYS A 757 3.80 27.01 34.91
N ALA A 758 2.61 26.42 35.07
CA ALA A 758 1.33 27.06 34.79
C ALA A 758 0.83 27.92 35.95
N VAL A 759 0.82 29.23 35.79
CA VAL A 759 0.39 30.16 36.84
C VAL A 759 -1.12 30.04 37.08
N LEU A 760 -1.52 30.01 38.36
CA LEU A 760 -2.90 29.87 38.82
C LEU A 760 -3.65 28.66 38.22
N GLY A 761 -2.95 27.53 37.98
CA GLY A 761 -3.58 26.28 37.54
C GLY A 761 -4.35 26.40 36.23
N GLY A 762 -3.82 27.20 35.30
CA GLY A 762 -4.46 27.47 34.01
C GLY A 762 -5.81 28.18 34.12
N MET A 763 -6.19 28.72 35.28
CA MET A 763 -7.52 29.29 35.47
C MET A 763 -7.72 30.56 34.62
N SER A 764 -8.52 30.40 33.58
CA SER A 764 -9.30 31.42 32.90
C SER A 764 -9.75 32.54 33.85
N ALA A 765 -8.99 33.63 33.92
CA ALA A 765 -9.45 34.88 34.50
C ALA A 765 -10.68 35.32 33.69
N ARG A 766 -11.88 35.16 34.25
CA ARG A 766 -13.15 35.47 33.57
C ARG A 766 -13.40 36.99 33.46
N ASP A 767 -12.47 37.78 34.00
CA ASP A 767 -12.53 39.22 34.17
C ASP A 767 -11.37 39.91 33.43
N SER A 768 -11.75 40.80 32.51
CA SER A 768 -11.14 42.06 31.98
C SER A 768 -9.67 42.52 32.18
N TRP A 769 -8.81 41.85 32.97
CA TRP A 769 -7.55 42.44 33.45
C TRP A 769 -6.35 42.23 32.51
N PHE A 770 -6.18 41.03 31.94
CA PHE A 770 -5.11 40.80 30.95
C PHE A 770 -5.45 41.41 29.57
N THR A 771 -6.74 41.60 29.29
CA THR A 771 -7.24 42.18 28.03
C THR A 771 -7.15 43.71 27.98
N SER A 772 -6.73 44.35 29.09
CA SER A 772 -6.47 45.78 29.20
C SER A 772 -4.98 46.16 29.13
N LEU A 773 -4.07 45.18 28.94
CA LEU A 773 -2.72 45.40 28.42
C LEU A 773 -2.78 45.48 26.87
N PRO A 774 -2.51 46.64 26.24
CA PRO A 774 -2.63 46.79 24.79
C PRO A 774 -1.73 45.84 23.98
N GLU A 775 -0.54 45.55 24.48
CA GLU A 775 0.49 44.76 23.81
C GLU A 775 0.12 43.27 23.75
N LEU A 776 -0.55 42.76 24.79
CA LEU A 776 -0.95 41.35 24.93
C LEU A 776 -2.31 41.03 24.31
N ARG A 777 -3.09 42.04 23.94
CA ARG A 777 -4.42 41.85 23.32
C ARG A 777 -4.27 41.27 21.92
N SER A 778 -4.95 40.16 21.62
CA SER A 778 -5.10 39.71 20.23
C SER A 778 -5.85 40.79 19.43
N PRO A 779 -5.31 41.27 18.30
CA PRO A 779 -5.99 42.27 17.48
C PRO A 779 -7.10 41.67 16.61
N VAL A 780 -7.32 40.35 16.69
CA VAL A 780 -8.11 39.58 15.71
C VAL A 780 -9.27 38.84 16.38
N LEU A 781 -9.01 38.09 17.46
CA LEU A 781 -10.04 37.38 18.22
C LEU A 781 -10.43 38.16 19.47
N PRO A 782 -11.74 38.34 19.78
CA PRO A 782 -12.19 38.97 21.02
C PRO A 782 -11.98 38.03 22.22
N MET A 783 -10.77 38.03 22.75
CA MET A 783 -10.34 37.11 23.80
C MET A 783 -10.83 37.55 25.18
N SER A 784 -11.40 36.61 25.95
CA SER A 784 -11.79 36.81 27.35
C SER A 784 -10.90 36.06 28.35
N ARG A 785 -9.88 35.33 27.88
CA ARG A 785 -9.05 34.43 28.69
C ARG A 785 -7.62 34.38 28.11
N THR A 786 -6.62 34.69 28.93
CA THR A 786 -5.19 34.56 28.62
C THR A 786 -4.55 33.60 29.62
N SER A 787 -3.67 32.71 29.16
CA SER A 787 -2.90 31.82 30.01
C SER A 787 -1.50 32.37 30.27
N VAL A 788 -0.99 32.15 31.47
CA VAL A 788 0.30 32.67 31.94
C VAL A 788 1.18 31.52 32.41
N PHE A 789 2.41 31.48 31.90
CA PHE A 789 3.39 30.44 32.23
C PHE A 789 4.70 31.11 32.65
N HIS A 790 5.36 30.57 33.67
CA HIS A 790 6.79 30.83 33.88
C HIS A 790 7.60 29.79 33.11
N VAL A 791 8.66 30.23 32.44
CA VAL A 791 9.71 29.36 31.91
C VAL A 791 10.98 29.64 32.69
N PHE A 792 11.60 28.58 33.20
CA PHE A 792 12.86 28.63 33.92
C PHE A 792 14.00 28.12 33.03
N ASN A 793 15.22 28.61 33.25
CA ASN A 793 16.46 28.02 32.74
C ASN A 793 17.52 28.07 33.84
N THR A 794 18.04 26.92 34.28
CA THR A 794 18.87 26.78 35.48
C THR A 794 20.28 26.27 35.21
N THR A 795 21.17 26.40 36.19
CA THR A 795 22.48 25.75 36.25
C THR A 795 22.79 25.22 37.66
N GLY A 796 23.88 24.45 37.79
CA GLY A 796 24.24 23.72 39.00
C GLY A 796 23.67 22.29 39.01
N ARG A 797 24.23 21.41 39.83
CA ARG A 797 23.73 20.04 40.02
C ARG A 797 22.86 19.93 41.27
N ILE A 798 22.10 18.86 41.34
CA ILE A 798 21.23 18.61 42.50
C ILE A 798 22.01 18.43 43.81
N GLU A 799 23.24 17.90 43.75
CA GLU A 799 24.14 17.81 44.89
C GLU A 799 24.58 19.21 45.38
N ASP A 800 24.92 20.12 44.47
CA ASP A 800 25.34 21.49 44.79
C ASP A 800 24.18 22.26 45.45
N TRP A 801 22.98 22.14 44.88
CA TRP A 801 21.74 22.71 45.46
C TRP A 801 21.41 22.10 46.83
N ARG A 802 21.63 20.80 47.02
CA ARG A 802 21.41 20.07 48.27
C ARG A 802 22.37 20.53 49.37
N GLU A 803 23.67 20.62 49.09
CA GLU A 803 24.68 21.09 50.06
C GLU A 803 24.41 22.55 50.47
N TYR A 804 24.20 23.43 49.50
CA TYR A 804 23.93 24.86 49.76
C TYR A 804 22.67 25.10 50.60
N LEU A 805 21.56 24.40 50.29
CA LEU A 805 20.32 24.51 51.07
C LEU A 805 20.42 23.85 52.44
N GLN A 806 21.27 22.83 52.64
CA GLN A 806 21.53 22.25 53.95
C GLN A 806 22.38 23.15 54.86
N GLU A 807 23.36 23.87 54.31
CA GLU A 807 24.20 24.80 55.09
C GLU A 807 23.47 26.12 55.41
N HIS A 808 22.75 26.68 54.43
CA HIS A 808 22.18 28.03 54.53
C HIS A 808 20.66 28.07 54.76
N GLY A 809 19.97 26.93 54.74
CA GLY A 809 18.53 26.84 54.95
C GLY A 809 18.09 27.10 56.40
N GLY A 810 16.86 27.59 56.56
CA GLY A 810 16.20 27.62 57.86
C GLY A 810 15.69 26.23 58.28
N PRO A 811 15.50 25.98 59.59
CA PRO A 811 14.91 24.73 60.06
C PRO A 811 13.48 24.59 59.55
N VAL A 812 13.17 23.46 58.91
CA VAL A 812 11.82 23.12 58.43
C VAL A 812 11.23 22.01 59.31
N ASP A 813 9.90 21.92 59.31
CA ASP A 813 9.12 21.10 60.24
C ASP A 813 9.38 19.58 60.07
N GLU A 814 10.07 18.96 61.03
CA GLU A 814 10.46 17.53 61.01
C GLU A 814 9.29 16.54 61.17
N THR A 815 8.03 17.00 61.25
CA THR A 815 6.90 16.16 61.71
C THR A 815 6.49 15.02 60.77
N TYR A 816 6.91 15.01 59.50
CA TYR A 816 6.54 13.97 58.52
C TYR A 816 7.70 13.56 57.59
N LEU A 817 7.55 12.40 56.93
CA LEU A 817 8.56 11.56 56.26
C LEU A 817 9.24 12.15 55.00
N THR A 818 9.43 13.46 54.92
CA THR A 818 10.15 14.14 53.81
C THR A 818 11.01 15.24 54.39
N ARG A 819 12.33 15.23 54.15
CA ARG A 819 13.18 16.35 54.57
C ARG A 819 12.96 17.52 53.62
N GLN A 820 12.86 18.72 54.19
CA GLN A 820 12.77 19.97 53.47
C GLN A 820 13.84 20.91 53.98
N TYR A 821 14.48 21.65 53.08
CA TYR A 821 15.45 22.69 53.43
C TYR A 821 15.08 23.95 52.66
N ALA A 822 14.58 24.97 53.37
CA ALA A 822 14.02 26.17 52.76
C ALA A 822 14.86 27.42 53.07
N ASN A 823 15.22 28.19 52.05
CA ASN A 823 16.09 29.35 52.20
C ASN A 823 15.48 30.61 51.55
N LYS A 824 15.45 31.73 52.28
CA LYS A 824 15.08 33.07 51.77
C LYS A 824 16.34 33.83 51.40
N LEU A 825 16.56 34.00 50.10
CA LEU A 825 17.89 34.35 49.59
C LEU A 825 18.03 35.81 49.17
N ASN A 826 19.06 36.48 49.69
CA ASN A 826 19.58 37.74 49.19
C ASN A 826 20.42 37.52 47.92
N TRP A 827 19.89 36.81 46.94
CA TRP A 827 20.51 36.64 45.62
C TRP A 827 20.37 37.92 44.80
N THR A 828 21.41 38.27 44.03
CA THR A 828 21.41 39.46 43.18
C THR A 828 20.58 39.21 41.94
N THR A 829 19.66 40.12 41.64
CA THR A 829 18.84 40.08 40.43
C THR A 829 19.52 40.86 39.30
N ILE A 830 19.64 40.23 38.13
CA ILE A 830 20.18 40.84 36.91
C ILE A 830 19.12 40.75 35.82
N ALA A 831 18.87 41.86 35.13
CA ALA A 831 17.97 41.94 33.99
C ALA A 831 18.77 41.79 32.69
N ASP A 832 18.39 40.84 31.84
CA ASP A 832 18.93 40.70 30.48
C ASP A 832 17.78 40.43 29.50
N GLY A 833 17.37 41.45 28.74
CA GLY A 833 16.20 41.43 27.87
C GLY A 833 14.93 40.93 28.57
N THR A 834 14.43 39.78 28.10
CA THR A 834 13.23 39.08 28.59
C THR A 834 13.47 38.20 29.83
N TRP A 835 14.72 38.02 30.26
CA TRP A 835 15.08 37.16 31.39
C TRP A 835 15.40 37.98 32.64
N LEU A 836 14.93 37.49 33.79
CA LEU A 836 15.46 37.86 35.08
C LEU A 836 16.36 36.74 35.57
N HIS A 837 17.65 37.02 35.71
CA HIS A 837 18.62 36.09 36.29
C HIS A 837 18.75 36.34 37.80
N LEU A 838 18.67 35.28 38.57
CA LEU A 838 18.94 35.23 40.01
C LEU A 838 20.32 34.59 40.18
N GLN A 839 21.27 35.35 40.70
CA GLN A 839 22.64 34.89 40.95
C GLN A 839 22.97 34.83 42.45
N PRO A 840 23.68 33.78 42.90
CA PRO A 840 24.20 33.70 44.25
C PRO A 840 25.30 34.75 44.50
N PRO A 841 25.61 35.06 45.78
CA PRO A 841 26.84 35.76 46.13
C PRO A 841 28.07 35.04 45.58
N GLU A 842 29.10 35.79 45.17
CA GLU A 842 30.32 35.24 44.57
C GLU A 842 30.93 34.11 45.43
N GLY A 843 31.04 32.91 44.84
CA GLY A 843 31.62 31.73 45.49
C GLY A 843 30.70 30.95 46.43
N ALA A 844 29.39 31.27 46.50
CA ALA A 844 28.47 30.58 47.40
C ALA A 844 27.86 29.28 46.85
N ILE A 845 27.62 29.18 45.54
CA ILE A 845 27.23 27.96 44.80
C ILE A 845 27.46 28.21 43.28
N ASP A 846 27.86 27.19 42.51
CA ASP A 846 27.98 27.27 41.04
C ASP A 846 26.63 27.00 40.33
N ALA A 847 25.62 27.77 40.73
CA ALA A 847 24.25 27.64 40.26
C ALA A 847 23.64 29.01 39.93
N SER A 848 22.66 29.01 39.03
CA SER A 848 21.91 30.21 38.64
C SER A 848 20.48 29.84 38.26
N VAL A 849 19.56 30.79 38.39
CA VAL A 849 18.15 30.60 38.02
C VAL A 849 17.70 31.76 37.16
N SER A 850 17.39 31.48 35.90
CA SER A 850 16.82 32.44 34.96
C SER A 850 15.32 32.20 34.85
N ILE A 851 14.51 33.26 34.88
CA ILE A 851 13.05 33.17 34.70
C ILE A 851 12.57 34.18 33.66
N THR A 852 11.62 33.77 32.82
CA THR A 852 10.79 34.65 31.98
C THR A 852 9.31 34.28 32.13
N THR A 853 8.41 35.23 31.89
CA THR A 853 6.95 35.01 32.01
C THR A 853 6.30 35.15 30.64
N CYS A 854 5.74 34.06 30.15
CA CYS A 854 5.14 33.94 28.84
C CYS A 854 3.61 33.93 28.90
N PHE A 855 3.01 34.74 28.04
CA PHE A 855 1.57 34.91 27.87
C PHE A 855 1.14 34.28 26.56
N THR A 856 0.06 33.50 26.58
CA THR A 856 -0.46 32.84 25.38
C THR A 856 -1.98 32.77 25.40
N ASN A 857 -2.59 32.75 24.22
CA ASN A 857 -3.95 32.28 24.06
C ASN A 857 -3.99 30.74 24.07
N LEU A 858 -4.80 30.14 24.96
CA LEU A 858 -5.09 28.69 24.93
C LEU A 858 -6.51 28.31 24.48
N PRO A 859 -7.57 29.14 24.59
CA PRO A 859 -8.80 28.85 23.88
C PRO A 859 -8.64 28.78 22.35
N GLY A 860 -9.48 27.98 21.71
CA GLY A 860 -9.88 28.18 20.31
C GLY A 860 -11.34 28.62 20.27
N VAL A 861 -11.81 29.01 19.09
CA VAL A 861 -13.23 29.23 18.80
C VAL A 861 -13.62 28.43 17.55
N ILE A 862 -14.82 27.87 17.53
CA ILE A 862 -15.37 27.28 16.31
C ILE A 862 -15.88 28.42 15.43
N GLN A 863 -15.41 28.46 14.18
CA GLN A 863 -15.73 29.47 13.18
C GLN A 863 -15.92 28.81 11.82
N ASN A 864 -16.88 29.29 11.03
CA ASN A 864 -16.89 28.97 9.60
C ASN A 864 -15.66 29.60 8.94
N VAL A 865 -14.85 28.81 8.26
CA VAL A 865 -13.61 29.24 7.59
C VAL A 865 -13.63 28.86 6.12
N SER A 866 -12.84 29.58 5.32
CA SER A 866 -12.40 29.11 4.01
C SER A 866 -10.88 28.94 4.04
N MET A 867 -10.37 27.84 3.48
CA MET A 867 -8.94 27.55 3.43
C MET A 867 -8.56 26.77 2.16
N SER A 868 -7.36 27.01 1.64
CA SER A 868 -6.94 26.42 0.35
C SER A 868 -5.44 26.13 0.21
N SER A 869 -5.10 25.16 -0.63
CA SER A 869 -3.73 24.84 -1.04
C SER A 869 -3.66 24.34 -2.48
N ASN A 870 -2.71 24.88 -3.23
CA ASN A 870 -2.37 24.42 -4.58
C ASN A 870 -1.66 23.05 -4.61
N GLN A 871 -1.23 22.53 -3.45
CA GLN A 871 -0.55 21.24 -3.33
C GLN A 871 -1.10 20.33 -2.21
N SER A 872 -0.92 19.02 -2.43
CA SER A 872 -1.08 17.99 -1.40
C SER A 872 0.21 17.96 -0.59
N ALA A 873 0.15 17.66 0.71
CA ALA A 873 1.34 17.60 1.56
C ALA A 873 1.23 16.45 2.57
N PHE A 874 2.35 15.84 2.92
CA PHE A 874 2.43 14.79 3.95
C PHE A 874 2.40 15.37 5.36
N GLU A 875 2.16 14.53 6.37
CA GLU A 875 2.32 14.85 7.79
C GLU A 875 3.64 14.21 8.26
N PRO A 876 4.65 14.98 8.73
CA PRO A 876 5.91 14.38 9.15
C PRO A 876 5.70 13.60 10.45
N GLY A 877 6.19 12.36 10.48
CA GLY A 877 6.45 11.64 11.72
C GLY A 877 7.72 12.13 12.40
N LEU A 878 7.94 11.69 13.63
CA LEU A 878 9.19 11.89 14.36
C LEU A 878 10.14 10.72 14.05
N SER A 879 11.44 10.96 13.90
CA SER A 879 12.44 9.90 13.65
C SER A 879 13.66 10.05 14.54
N TRP A 880 14.27 8.92 14.94
CA TRP A 880 15.43 8.91 15.83
C TRP A 880 16.74 8.88 15.04
N ASP A 881 17.53 9.94 15.18
CA ASP A 881 18.89 10.04 14.67
C ASP A 881 19.85 9.23 15.58
N ARG A 882 20.02 7.95 15.26
CA ARG A 882 20.94 7.03 15.95
C ARG A 882 22.41 7.48 15.95
N ALA A 883 22.80 8.47 15.13
CA ALA A 883 24.18 8.96 15.07
C ALA A 883 24.45 10.12 16.05
N ASN A 884 23.41 10.85 16.47
CA ASN A 884 23.51 11.97 17.43
C ASN A 884 22.59 11.79 18.66
N ASP A 885 22.01 10.60 18.82
CA ASP A 885 21.17 10.14 19.94
C ASP A 885 20.04 11.11 20.34
N ARG A 886 19.26 11.51 19.33
CA ARG A 886 18.21 12.54 19.43
C ARG A 886 17.12 12.35 18.38
N TYR A 887 15.97 13.00 18.55
CA TYR A 887 14.99 13.10 17.47
C TYR A 887 15.40 14.12 16.40
N GLU A 888 15.17 13.76 15.13
CA GLU A 888 15.24 14.68 13.99
C GLU A 888 13.94 15.50 13.92
N THR A 889 14.04 16.80 14.19
CA THR A 889 12.92 17.73 14.38
C THR A 889 12.84 18.81 13.30
N SER A 890 13.81 18.92 12.38
CA SER A 890 13.88 20.01 11.39
C SER A 890 12.63 20.14 10.53
N ALA A 891 12.13 19.05 9.94
CA ALA A 891 10.93 19.06 9.10
C ALA A 891 9.64 19.48 9.85
N ILE A 892 9.64 19.38 11.18
CA ILE A 892 8.53 19.76 12.06
C ILE A 892 8.66 21.24 12.44
N ARG A 893 9.86 21.67 12.88
CA ARG A 893 10.21 23.08 13.12
C ARG A 893 9.92 23.94 11.89
N ASP A 894 10.42 23.53 10.73
CA ASP A 894 10.36 24.30 9.49
C ASP A 894 8.92 24.33 8.89
N ARG A 895 8.01 23.50 9.41
CA ARG A 895 6.56 23.62 9.18
C ARG A 895 5.90 24.58 10.17
N LEU A 896 6.19 24.41 11.46
CA LEU A 896 5.56 25.16 12.56
C LEU A 896 6.04 26.60 12.69
N LEU A 897 7.20 26.96 12.13
CA LEU A 897 7.78 28.29 12.18
C LEU A 897 8.06 28.85 10.79
N ASN A 898 8.08 30.18 10.67
CA ASN A 898 8.40 30.89 9.43
C ASN A 898 9.75 31.61 9.53
N ASN A 899 10.83 30.84 9.69
CA ASN A 899 12.18 31.36 9.95
C ASN A 899 13.13 31.30 8.74
N LEU A 900 12.61 31.07 7.52
CA LEU A 900 13.37 30.96 6.28
C LEU A 900 13.05 32.10 5.29
N GLY A 901 13.11 33.34 5.78
CA GLY A 901 12.91 34.55 4.99
C GLY A 901 11.45 34.94 4.79
N ASP A 902 11.24 36.19 4.37
CA ASP A 902 9.97 36.93 4.46
C ASP A 902 8.93 36.55 3.38
N ASP A 903 9.11 35.43 2.69
CA ASP A 903 8.38 35.04 1.45
C ASP A 903 7.81 33.60 1.51
N SER A 904 7.95 32.91 2.65
CA SER A 904 7.50 31.52 2.85
C SER A 904 5.98 31.43 3.11
N SER A 905 5.23 31.38 2.01
CA SER A 905 3.78 31.12 2.00
C SER A 905 3.38 29.87 2.82
N PRO A 906 2.17 29.79 3.41
CA PRO A 906 1.71 28.59 4.10
C PRO A 906 1.80 27.33 3.22
N GLN A 907 1.52 27.48 1.92
CA GLN A 907 1.61 26.38 0.95
C GLN A 907 3.03 25.83 0.82
N SER A 908 4.08 26.65 0.86
CA SER A 908 5.47 26.16 0.74
C SER A 908 5.90 25.28 1.93
N ARG A 909 5.34 25.51 3.12
CA ARG A 909 5.50 24.64 4.31
C ARG A 909 4.55 23.43 4.33
N GLY A 910 3.77 23.24 3.27
CA GLY A 910 2.78 22.16 3.11
C GLY A 910 1.42 22.43 3.76
N LEU A 911 1.23 23.58 4.38
CA LEU A 911 -0.03 23.97 5.03
C LEU A 911 -1.09 24.40 4.00
N LEU A 912 -2.30 24.66 4.47
CA LEU A 912 -3.28 25.44 3.73
C LEU A 912 -3.14 26.92 4.14
N ALA A 913 -3.40 27.85 3.22
CA ALA A 913 -3.65 29.23 3.62
C ALA A 913 -5.09 29.32 4.15
N LEU A 914 -5.24 29.86 5.36
CA LEU A 914 -6.51 30.26 5.93
C LEU A 914 -6.87 31.64 5.36
N HIS A 915 -8.05 31.78 4.77
CA HIS A 915 -8.49 33.04 4.17
C HIS A 915 -8.99 34.01 5.26
N PRO A 916 -8.61 35.30 5.21
CA PRO A 916 -8.99 36.27 6.24
C PRO A 916 -10.48 36.61 6.18
N LYS A 917 -11.16 36.61 7.33
CA LYS A 917 -12.48 37.22 7.52
C LYS A 917 -12.39 38.72 7.82
N ALA A 918 -13.48 39.43 7.56
CA ALA A 918 -13.63 40.85 7.91
C ALA A 918 -13.81 41.11 9.42
N SER A 919 -14.30 40.12 10.16
CA SER A 919 -14.26 40.04 11.63
C SER A 919 -14.14 38.57 12.03
N TRP A 920 -13.45 38.30 13.13
CA TRP A 920 -13.41 36.97 13.77
C TRP A 920 -14.17 36.95 15.10
N GLU A 921 -15.00 37.96 15.34
CA GLU A 921 -16.04 37.92 16.37
C GLU A 921 -16.96 36.71 16.17
N PHE A 922 -17.54 36.23 17.27
CA PHE A 922 -18.35 35.02 17.26
C PHE A 922 -19.64 35.23 16.46
N GLU A 923 -19.84 34.41 15.43
CA GLU A 923 -21.04 34.48 14.57
C GLU A 923 -22.28 33.83 15.22
N GLY A 924 -22.11 33.10 16.33
CA GLY A 924 -23.19 32.58 17.15
C GLY A 924 -23.78 33.62 18.11
N GLY A 925 -25.06 33.44 18.46
CA GLY A 925 -25.70 34.26 19.49
C GLY A 925 -25.15 33.98 20.89
N PRO A 926 -25.26 34.92 21.86
CA PRO A 926 -24.68 34.82 23.20
C PRO A 926 -25.34 33.77 24.14
N ASN A 927 -26.05 32.78 23.58
CA ASN A 927 -26.75 31.71 24.28
C ASN A 927 -26.32 30.30 23.81
N ASP A 928 -25.38 30.17 22.85
CA ASP A 928 -24.95 28.84 22.38
C ASP A 928 -23.85 28.25 23.28
N THR A 929 -24.28 27.62 24.37
CA THR A 929 -23.39 27.08 25.40
C THR A 929 -22.55 25.89 24.93
N SER A 930 -22.95 25.22 23.84
CA SER A 930 -22.25 24.04 23.30
C SER A 930 -20.88 24.38 22.72
N ILE A 931 -20.80 25.50 21.98
CA ILE A 931 -19.56 25.98 21.36
C ILE A 931 -18.60 26.52 22.43
N GLU A 932 -19.10 27.24 23.45
CA GLU A 932 -18.29 27.63 24.61
C GLU A 932 -17.73 26.42 25.36
N PHE A 933 -18.54 25.37 25.52
CA PHE A 933 -18.17 24.13 26.22
C PHE A 933 -17.04 23.38 25.50
N THR A 934 -17.18 23.15 24.19
CA THR A 934 -16.12 22.52 23.37
C THR A 934 -14.82 23.34 23.42
N SER A 935 -14.93 24.66 23.28
CA SER A 935 -13.81 25.59 23.35
C SER A 935 -13.11 25.59 24.72
N TRP A 936 -13.88 25.38 25.81
CA TRP A 936 -13.36 25.27 27.16
C TRP A 936 -12.67 23.92 27.44
N MET A 937 -13.15 22.80 26.89
CA MET A 937 -12.47 21.51 27.05
C MET A 937 -11.08 21.51 26.40
N LEU A 938 -10.99 21.95 25.13
CA LEU A 938 -9.71 22.09 24.41
C LEU A 938 -8.70 22.96 25.16
N PHE A 939 -9.18 24.06 25.76
CA PHE A 939 -8.40 24.92 26.64
C PHE A 939 -7.92 24.18 27.89
N LYS A 940 -8.82 23.45 28.57
CA LYS A 940 -8.55 22.86 29.89
C LYS A 940 -7.54 21.72 29.81
N SER A 941 -7.62 20.83 28.80
CA SER A 941 -6.68 19.72 28.65
C SER A 941 -5.24 20.19 28.39
N VAL A 942 -5.04 21.25 27.62
CA VAL A 942 -3.69 21.81 27.38
C VAL A 942 -3.18 22.58 28.61
N ALA A 943 -4.05 23.33 29.31
CA ALA A 943 -3.66 24.17 30.45
C ALA A 943 -3.41 23.40 31.76
N ASP A 944 -4.19 22.34 32.02
CA ASP A 944 -4.08 21.52 33.25
C ASP A 944 -3.36 20.19 33.03
N GLY A 945 -3.17 19.76 31.78
CA GLY A 945 -2.52 18.48 31.47
C GLY A 945 -1.01 18.43 31.74
N LEU A 946 -0.39 19.53 32.18
CA LEU A 946 0.96 19.53 32.72
C LEU A 946 1.02 18.65 33.98
N PRO A 947 2.12 17.92 34.24
CA PRO A 947 2.24 17.09 35.43
C PRO A 947 1.90 17.85 36.73
N TYR A 948 0.81 17.42 37.38
CA TYR A 948 0.29 18.06 38.60
C TYR A 948 0.64 17.24 39.83
N MET A 949 1.24 17.89 40.83
CA MET A 949 1.53 17.25 42.12
C MET A 949 0.24 17.08 42.94
N ASN A 950 -0.37 15.90 42.84
CA ASN A 950 -1.54 15.53 43.62
C ASN A 950 -1.17 15.20 45.09
N LEU A 951 -0.72 16.21 45.82
CA LEU A 951 -0.32 16.15 47.24
C LEU A 951 -1.50 15.97 48.22
N ASN A 952 -2.61 15.35 47.80
CA ASN A 952 -3.82 15.13 48.60
C ASN A 952 -3.68 14.03 49.68
N GLY A 953 -2.49 13.91 50.30
CA GLY A 953 -2.39 13.52 51.70
C GLY A 953 -2.76 14.73 52.57
N ALA A 954 -3.40 14.51 53.72
CA ALA A 954 -3.92 15.58 54.59
C ALA A 954 -2.83 16.39 55.37
N GLN A 955 -1.64 16.57 54.78
CA GLN A 955 -0.42 17.06 55.41
C GLN A 955 0.27 18.21 54.63
N PHE A 956 -0.11 18.48 53.37
CA PHE A 956 0.47 19.55 52.55
C PHE A 956 -0.45 20.77 52.37
N SER A 957 -1.35 21.03 53.32
CA SER A 957 -2.40 22.06 53.24
C SER A 957 -1.95 23.52 53.08
N ASN A 958 -0.64 23.79 53.07
CA ASN A 958 -0.03 25.11 52.91
C ASN A 958 0.88 25.25 51.65
N LEU A 959 0.95 24.21 50.80
CA LEU A 959 1.68 24.24 49.52
C LEU A 959 0.71 24.18 48.33
N GLU A 960 0.33 25.35 47.82
CA GLU A 960 -0.18 25.47 46.46
C GLU A 960 0.99 25.29 45.48
N VAL A 961 1.20 24.05 45.01
CA VAL A 961 2.16 23.75 43.94
C VAL A 961 1.45 23.82 42.59
N LEU A 962 2.04 24.53 41.64
CA LEU A 962 1.51 24.73 40.31
C LEU A 962 1.89 23.57 39.38
N ALA A 963 1.02 23.24 38.42
CA ALA A 963 1.32 22.23 37.40
C ALA A 963 2.62 22.61 36.66
N SER A 964 3.59 21.70 36.67
CA SER A 964 4.97 21.95 36.25
C SER A 964 5.44 20.84 35.32
N GLY A 965 6.25 21.16 34.33
CA GLY A 965 6.80 20.21 33.37
C GLY A 965 8.28 20.48 33.07
N ILE A 966 9.12 19.46 33.18
CA ILE A 966 10.54 19.55 32.81
C ILE A 966 10.67 19.38 31.29
N LEU A 967 11.17 20.43 30.62
CA LEU A 967 11.41 20.54 29.17
C LEU A 967 12.85 20.16 28.78
N LEU A 968 13.42 19.17 29.48
CA LEU A 968 14.78 18.66 29.27
C LEU A 968 14.70 17.22 28.75
N PRO A 969 15.19 16.91 27.52
CA PRO A 969 15.21 15.55 27.00
C PRO A 969 16.03 14.62 27.90
N GLY A 970 15.54 13.41 28.15
CA GLY A 970 16.23 12.39 28.95
C GLY A 970 16.28 12.64 30.47
N ALA A 971 15.60 13.67 30.98
CA ALA A 971 15.45 13.85 32.43
C ALA A 971 14.70 12.66 33.06
N PHE A 972 15.07 12.29 34.29
CA PHE A 972 14.45 11.20 35.05
C PHE A 972 13.72 11.78 36.27
N SER A 973 12.45 12.14 36.08
CA SER A 973 11.57 12.73 37.10
C SER A 973 10.09 12.44 36.75
N PRO A 974 9.20 12.28 37.75
CA PRO A 974 7.77 12.11 37.53
C PRO A 974 7.05 13.36 36.95
N TYR A 975 7.75 14.49 36.78
CA TYR A 975 7.21 15.72 36.16
C TYR A 975 7.83 16.03 34.79
N THR A 976 8.34 15.01 34.11
CA THR A 976 8.85 15.15 32.74
C THR A 976 7.72 15.25 31.72
N VAL A 977 7.89 16.17 30.75
CA VAL A 977 7.10 16.11 29.51
C VAL A 977 7.70 15.04 28.60
N HIS A 978 6.94 14.55 27.62
CA HIS A 978 7.44 13.55 26.69
C HIS A 978 8.70 14.04 25.97
N PHE A 979 9.69 13.15 25.77
CA PHE A 979 10.99 13.49 25.17
C PHE A 979 10.81 14.23 23.83
N ALA A 980 9.83 13.83 23.01
CA ALA A 980 9.48 14.49 21.76
C ALA A 980 9.15 16.00 21.91
N HIS A 981 8.34 16.35 22.91
CA HIS A 981 7.94 17.74 23.18
C HIS A 981 9.13 18.58 23.66
N ALA A 982 9.94 18.02 24.55
CA ALA A 982 11.17 18.66 25.01
C ALA A 982 12.18 18.86 23.86
N ALA A 983 12.39 17.84 23.02
CA ALA A 983 13.32 17.90 21.89
C ALA A 983 12.92 18.96 20.85
N LEU A 984 11.62 19.05 20.50
CA LEU A 984 11.11 20.08 19.59
C LEU A 984 11.26 21.49 20.19
N PHE A 985 10.93 21.67 21.47
CA PHE A 985 11.11 22.95 22.16
C PHE A 985 12.59 23.39 22.17
N GLN A 986 13.49 22.47 22.54
CA GLN A 986 14.93 22.72 22.60
C GLN A 986 15.54 23.05 21.23
N ASP A 987 15.20 22.30 20.16
CA ASP A 987 15.68 22.59 18.81
C ASP A 987 15.24 23.99 18.34
N ILE A 988 13.99 24.38 18.62
CA ILE A 988 13.48 25.71 18.30
C ILE A 988 14.23 26.79 19.06
N VAL A 989 14.28 26.73 20.40
CA VAL A 989 14.91 27.78 21.21
C VAL A 989 16.39 27.90 20.87
N ARG A 990 17.09 26.79 20.62
CA ARG A 990 18.48 26.75 20.17
C ARG A 990 18.70 27.29 18.74
N THR A 991 17.75 27.08 17.83
CA THR A 991 17.82 27.58 16.44
C THR A 991 17.48 29.07 16.34
N THR A 992 16.62 29.59 17.22
CA THR A 992 15.94 30.89 17.03
C THR A 992 16.26 31.93 18.11
N GLY A 993 16.69 31.50 19.30
CA GLY A 993 16.82 32.35 20.49
C GLY A 993 15.49 32.75 21.14
N SER A 994 14.34 32.36 20.58
CA SER A 994 13.00 32.77 21.03
C SER A 994 12.29 31.67 21.82
N VAL A 995 11.93 31.98 23.07
CA VAL A 995 11.09 31.12 23.92
C VAL A 995 9.64 31.19 23.44
N ALA A 996 9.19 32.35 22.98
CA ALA A 996 7.86 32.55 22.43
C ALA A 996 7.62 31.66 21.19
N GLN A 997 8.58 31.53 20.28
CA GLN A 997 8.47 30.61 19.14
C GLN A 997 8.46 29.13 19.58
N GLY A 998 9.30 28.75 20.56
CA GLY A 998 9.32 27.40 21.13
C GLY A 998 7.96 27.00 21.73
N LEU A 999 7.38 27.89 22.53
CA LEU A 999 6.05 27.70 23.12
C LEU A 999 4.93 27.75 22.08
N GLN A 1000 5.00 28.63 21.07
CA GLN A 1000 4.02 28.68 19.98
C GLN A 1000 3.91 27.35 19.23
N ALA A 1001 5.06 26.74 18.92
CA ALA A 1001 5.10 25.41 18.30
C ALA A 1001 4.55 24.33 19.24
N LEU A 1002 5.06 24.27 20.47
CA LEU A 1002 4.65 23.28 21.48
C LEU A 1002 3.14 23.33 21.76
N PHE A 1003 2.57 24.49 22.07
CA PHE A 1003 1.13 24.63 22.30
C PHE A 1003 0.31 24.34 21.04
N THR A 1004 0.84 24.54 19.82
CA THR A 1004 0.15 24.14 18.59
C THR A 1004 0.02 22.62 18.50
N VAL A 1005 1.11 21.88 18.76
CA VAL A 1005 1.12 20.40 18.73
C VAL A 1005 0.17 19.83 19.78
N LEU A 1006 0.25 20.32 21.03
CA LEU A 1006 -0.60 19.86 22.14
C LEU A 1006 -2.09 20.12 21.85
N ARG A 1007 -2.45 21.29 21.30
CA ARG A 1007 -3.82 21.60 20.84
C ARG A 1007 -4.30 20.66 19.74
N GLN A 1008 -3.44 20.27 18.80
CA GLN A 1008 -3.80 19.33 17.74
C GLN A 1008 -4.02 17.91 18.28
N MET A 1009 -3.15 17.43 19.17
CA MET A 1009 -3.32 16.13 19.85
C MET A 1009 -4.64 16.08 20.61
N THR A 1010 -4.90 17.06 21.49
CA THR A 1010 -6.17 17.14 22.23
C THR A 1010 -7.38 17.23 21.28
N TYR A 1011 -7.31 18.00 20.19
CA TYR A 1011 -8.42 18.09 19.24
C TYR A 1011 -8.75 16.73 18.62
N TYR A 1012 -7.76 15.99 18.12
CA TYR A 1012 -8.01 14.68 17.51
C TYR A 1012 -8.42 13.62 18.52
N GLU A 1013 -7.86 13.65 19.75
CA GLU A 1013 -8.29 12.81 20.87
C GLU A 1013 -9.78 13.01 21.22
N ILE A 1014 -10.27 14.26 21.29
CA ILE A 1014 -11.68 14.51 21.64
C ILE A 1014 -12.66 14.45 20.46
N SER A 1015 -12.17 14.52 19.22
CA SER A 1015 -13.02 14.59 18.03
C SER A 1015 -14.02 13.42 17.84
N PRO A 1016 -13.77 12.18 18.31
CA PRO A 1016 -14.78 11.10 18.28
C PRO A 1016 -15.98 11.34 19.21
N TYR A 1017 -15.91 12.29 20.14
CA TYR A 1017 -17.02 12.66 21.05
C TYR A 1017 -17.84 13.86 20.55
N PHE A 1018 -17.56 14.37 19.35
CA PHE A 1018 -18.36 15.44 18.74
C PHE A 1018 -19.71 14.89 18.25
N ASP A 1019 -20.79 15.63 18.54
CA ASP A 1019 -22.18 15.31 18.17
C ASP A 1019 -22.85 16.42 17.34
N MET A 1020 -22.15 17.55 17.12
CA MET A 1020 -22.65 18.70 16.38
C MET A 1020 -22.26 18.62 14.90
N GLU A 1021 -23.26 18.42 14.03
CA GLU A 1021 -23.12 18.35 12.56
C GLU A 1021 -23.41 19.69 11.86
N SER A 1022 -22.68 20.00 10.79
CA SER A 1022 -22.96 21.15 9.90
C SER A 1022 -22.34 20.94 8.51
N PRO A 1023 -22.96 21.46 7.42
CA PRO A 1023 -22.51 21.18 6.07
C PRO A 1023 -21.21 21.92 5.73
N ALA A 1024 -20.14 21.16 5.56
CA ALA A 1024 -18.90 21.66 4.96
C ALA A 1024 -18.81 21.29 3.49
N THR A 1025 -18.09 22.12 2.72
CA THR A 1025 -17.80 21.87 1.32
C THR A 1025 -16.30 21.82 1.08
N PHE A 1026 -15.82 20.87 0.27
CA PHE A 1026 -14.38 20.64 0.11
C PHE A 1026 -14.00 20.05 -1.25
N THR A 1027 -12.73 20.22 -1.62
CA THR A 1027 -12.07 19.48 -2.70
C THR A 1027 -10.86 18.73 -2.17
N MET A 1028 -10.70 17.48 -2.59
CA MET A 1028 -9.55 16.63 -2.26
C MET A 1028 -8.82 16.21 -3.54
N SER A 1029 -7.50 16.06 -3.48
CA SER A 1029 -6.72 15.47 -4.56
C SER A 1029 -6.67 13.95 -4.44
N THR A 1030 -7.16 13.22 -5.44
CA THR A 1030 -6.96 11.76 -5.49
C THR A 1030 -5.92 11.37 -6.52
N GLN A 1031 -5.08 10.41 -6.16
CA GLN A 1031 -4.04 9.87 -7.02
C GLN A 1031 -4.69 9.02 -8.14
N LYS A 1032 -4.39 9.34 -9.40
CA LYS A 1032 -4.89 8.62 -10.58
C LYS A 1032 -3.77 8.36 -11.57
N LEU A 1033 -3.81 7.19 -12.22
CA LEU A 1033 -2.83 6.80 -13.24
C LEU A 1033 -3.21 7.43 -14.59
N ILE A 1034 -2.42 8.42 -15.05
CA ILE A 1034 -2.66 9.19 -16.27
C ILE A 1034 -1.34 9.45 -17.04
N PRO A 1035 -1.39 9.76 -18.35
CA PRO A 1035 -0.22 10.27 -19.07
C PRO A 1035 0.22 11.63 -18.51
N VAL A 1036 1.50 11.73 -18.12
CA VAL A 1036 2.12 12.94 -17.54
C VAL A 1036 3.21 13.55 -18.43
N ARG A 1037 3.52 12.93 -19.57
CA ARG A 1037 4.48 13.42 -20.58
C ARG A 1037 4.05 12.98 -21.98
N TRP A 1038 4.74 13.46 -23.03
CA TRP A 1038 4.38 13.25 -24.45
C TRP A 1038 5.34 12.32 -25.22
N ILE A 1039 6.31 11.70 -24.56
CA ILE A 1039 7.48 11.08 -25.22
C ILE A 1039 7.06 9.83 -25.99
N GLY A 1040 6.41 8.89 -25.30
CA GLY A 1040 5.92 7.65 -25.87
C GLY A 1040 4.86 7.84 -26.94
N PHE A 1041 3.92 8.78 -26.72
CA PHE A 1041 2.95 9.18 -27.73
C PHE A 1041 3.63 9.75 -28.99
N SER A 1042 4.63 10.64 -28.83
CA SER A 1042 5.34 11.25 -29.96
C SER A 1042 6.10 10.22 -30.79
N ILE A 1043 6.73 9.23 -30.13
CA ILE A 1043 7.38 8.10 -30.81
C ILE A 1043 6.36 7.30 -31.62
N VAL A 1044 5.20 6.97 -31.05
CA VAL A 1044 4.13 6.22 -31.73
C VAL A 1044 3.54 7.02 -32.90
N ALA A 1045 3.26 8.31 -32.73
CA ALA A 1045 2.79 9.18 -33.80
C ALA A 1045 3.81 9.30 -34.94
N GLY A 1046 5.11 9.32 -34.62
CA GLY A 1046 6.21 9.25 -35.60
C GLY A 1046 6.22 7.95 -36.39
N ILE A 1047 6.13 6.80 -35.72
CA ILE A 1047 6.05 5.46 -36.34
C ILE A 1047 4.86 5.37 -37.31
N ILE A 1048 3.68 5.82 -36.88
CA ILE A 1048 2.46 5.85 -37.69
C ILE A 1048 2.62 6.76 -38.93
N SER A 1049 3.26 7.92 -38.76
CA SER A 1049 3.52 8.86 -39.85
C SER A 1049 4.47 8.28 -40.90
N VAL A 1050 5.58 7.65 -40.47
CA VAL A 1050 6.54 7.01 -41.38
C VAL A 1050 5.91 5.80 -42.09
N HIS A 1051 5.07 5.03 -41.40
CA HIS A 1051 4.26 3.96 -42.02
C HIS A 1051 3.37 4.48 -43.15
N PHE A 1052 2.58 5.54 -42.91
CA PHE A 1052 1.70 6.08 -43.97
C PHE A 1052 2.48 6.67 -45.14
N ILE A 1053 3.63 7.31 -44.90
CA ILE A 1053 4.53 7.78 -45.97
C ILE A 1053 5.05 6.58 -46.80
N LEU A 1054 5.53 5.52 -46.15
CA LEU A 1054 6.04 4.32 -46.81
C LEU A 1054 4.94 3.62 -47.65
N LEU A 1055 3.73 3.50 -47.10
CA LEU A 1055 2.57 2.92 -47.75
C LEU A 1055 2.15 3.74 -48.98
N LEU A 1056 2.08 5.07 -48.85
CA LEU A 1056 1.73 6.00 -49.93
C LEU A 1056 2.75 5.96 -51.07
N VAL A 1057 4.05 6.04 -50.75
CA VAL A 1057 5.13 5.95 -51.76
C VAL A 1057 5.06 4.62 -52.50
N SER A 1058 4.87 3.51 -51.78
CA SER A 1058 4.76 2.17 -52.38
C SER A 1058 3.53 2.03 -53.27
N MET A 1059 2.40 2.62 -52.87
CA MET A 1059 1.16 2.65 -53.65
C MET A 1059 1.31 3.45 -54.96
N VAL A 1060 1.98 4.61 -54.90
CA VAL A 1060 2.28 5.43 -56.10
C VAL A 1060 3.24 4.70 -57.03
N LEU A 1061 4.30 4.08 -56.51
CA LEU A 1061 5.25 3.29 -57.31
C LEU A 1061 4.55 2.08 -57.96
N PHE A 1062 3.73 1.34 -57.21
CA PHE A 1062 2.94 0.22 -57.72
C PHE A 1062 2.04 0.67 -58.89
N LEU A 1063 1.13 1.61 -58.66
CA LEU A 1063 0.20 2.09 -59.69
C LEU A 1063 0.90 2.74 -60.89
N GLY A 1064 2.07 3.33 -60.70
CA GLY A 1064 2.90 3.91 -61.75
C GLY A 1064 3.59 2.86 -62.62
N PHE A 1065 4.13 1.79 -62.00
CA PHE A 1065 5.07 0.89 -62.66
C PHE A 1065 4.58 -0.54 -62.92
N THR A 1066 3.56 -1.08 -62.24
CA THR A 1066 2.99 -2.40 -62.56
C THR A 1066 1.89 -2.32 -63.61
N LYS A 1067 1.76 -3.38 -64.42
CA LYS A 1067 0.70 -3.58 -65.43
C LYS A 1067 0.17 -5.03 -65.45
N ALA A 1068 0.93 -6.00 -64.94
CA ALA A 1068 0.60 -7.43 -65.03
C ALA A 1068 0.24 -8.09 -63.68
N SER A 1069 0.49 -7.44 -62.55
CA SER A 1069 0.17 -7.94 -61.20
C SER A 1069 -1.10 -7.30 -60.64
N TRP A 1070 -2.07 -8.12 -60.23
CA TRP A 1070 -3.21 -7.73 -59.39
C TRP A 1070 -3.06 -8.39 -58.02
N LEU A 1071 -3.26 -7.64 -56.94
CA LEU A 1071 -3.10 -8.15 -55.57
C LEU A 1071 -4.28 -9.05 -55.18
N GLY A 1072 -4.02 -10.05 -54.34
CA GLY A 1072 -5.02 -11.05 -53.91
C GLY A 1072 -5.43 -12.05 -54.99
N ASN A 1073 -4.94 -11.94 -56.23
CA ASN A 1073 -5.31 -12.85 -57.31
C ASN A 1073 -4.39 -14.10 -57.33
N VAL A 1074 -4.84 -15.15 -56.64
CA VAL A 1074 -4.13 -16.44 -56.51
C VAL A 1074 -3.90 -17.09 -57.88
N TRP A 1075 -4.93 -17.23 -58.71
CA TRP A 1075 -4.82 -17.90 -60.01
C TRP A 1075 -3.90 -17.18 -60.99
N MET A 1076 -3.92 -15.84 -61.01
CA MET A 1076 -2.95 -15.04 -61.77
C MET A 1076 -1.52 -15.23 -61.24
N SER A 1077 -1.34 -15.28 -59.92
CA SER A 1077 -0.03 -15.44 -59.30
C SER A 1077 0.56 -16.84 -59.51
N LEU A 1078 -0.27 -17.88 -59.56
CA LEU A 1078 0.13 -19.24 -59.90
C LEU A 1078 0.42 -19.39 -61.40
N SER A 1079 -0.51 -18.98 -62.26
CA SER A 1079 -0.36 -19.13 -63.73
C SER A 1079 0.83 -18.37 -64.30
N GLN A 1080 1.17 -17.20 -63.75
CA GLN A 1080 2.38 -16.47 -64.15
C GLN A 1080 3.69 -17.22 -63.83
N VAL A 1081 3.68 -18.17 -62.89
CA VAL A 1081 4.85 -19.02 -62.57
C VAL A 1081 4.97 -20.23 -63.51
N VAL A 1082 3.89 -20.62 -64.21
CA VAL A 1082 3.85 -21.76 -65.14
C VAL A 1082 4.13 -21.31 -66.57
N SER A 1083 5.42 -21.24 -66.91
CA SER A 1083 5.98 -20.79 -68.19
C SER A 1083 6.72 -21.94 -68.91
N PRO A 1084 7.06 -21.81 -70.20
CA PRO A 1084 7.93 -22.77 -70.88
C PRO A 1084 9.29 -22.96 -70.20
N GLU A 1085 9.88 -21.89 -69.64
CA GLU A 1085 11.18 -21.95 -68.94
C GLU A 1085 11.10 -22.66 -67.57
N THR A 1086 9.90 -22.76 -66.98
CA THR A 1086 9.70 -23.30 -65.63
C THR A 1086 8.93 -24.62 -65.59
N ALA A 1087 8.20 -24.99 -66.64
CA ALA A 1087 7.36 -26.19 -66.67
C ALA A 1087 8.14 -27.48 -66.41
N GLU A 1088 9.35 -27.62 -66.98
CA GLU A 1088 10.21 -28.78 -66.77
C GLU A 1088 10.79 -28.83 -65.34
N LEU A 1089 11.08 -27.67 -64.75
CA LEU A 1089 11.53 -27.58 -63.36
C LEU A 1089 10.39 -27.94 -62.39
N ILE A 1090 9.18 -27.44 -62.67
CA ILE A 1090 7.97 -27.70 -61.87
C ILE A 1090 7.63 -29.20 -61.90
N SER A 1091 7.55 -29.83 -63.08
CA SER A 1091 7.27 -31.27 -63.18
C SER A 1091 8.36 -32.16 -62.56
N LYS A 1092 9.62 -31.69 -62.54
CA LYS A 1092 10.72 -32.34 -61.84
C LYS A 1092 10.77 -32.05 -60.33
N SER A 1093 9.86 -31.24 -59.77
CA SER A 1093 9.91 -30.78 -58.37
C SER A 1093 8.84 -31.35 -57.43
N THR A 1094 7.77 -31.96 -57.96
CA THR A 1094 6.56 -32.38 -57.22
C THR A 1094 6.81 -32.99 -55.85
N ASP A 1095 7.70 -33.99 -55.79
CA ASP A 1095 7.96 -34.80 -54.59
C ASP A 1095 9.34 -34.50 -53.96
N LYS A 1096 9.81 -33.24 -54.03
CA LYS A 1096 11.18 -32.88 -53.64
C LYS A 1096 11.25 -31.68 -52.71
N GLU A 1097 12.07 -31.81 -51.67
CA GLU A 1097 12.44 -30.69 -50.80
C GLU A 1097 12.96 -29.50 -51.61
N ASP A 1098 12.63 -28.31 -51.11
CA ASP A 1098 13.10 -27.02 -51.58
C ASP A 1098 14.65 -26.95 -51.67
N LYS A 1099 15.37 -27.65 -50.78
CA LYS A 1099 16.84 -27.83 -50.83
C LYS A 1099 17.32 -28.63 -52.04
N VAL A 1100 16.56 -29.64 -52.46
CA VAL A 1100 16.84 -30.49 -53.63
C VAL A 1100 16.51 -29.74 -54.92
N VAL A 1101 15.38 -29.04 -54.97
CA VAL A 1101 15.02 -28.16 -56.10
C VAL A 1101 16.07 -27.07 -56.32
N LYS A 1102 16.58 -26.45 -55.24
CA LYS A 1102 17.68 -25.48 -55.30
C LYS A 1102 19.01 -26.08 -55.82
N LYS A 1103 19.29 -27.37 -55.59
CA LYS A 1103 20.42 -28.09 -56.22
C LYS A 1103 20.15 -28.37 -57.70
N LEU A 1104 18.94 -28.77 -58.07
CA LEU A 1104 18.55 -29.03 -59.47
C LEU A 1104 18.73 -27.78 -60.34
N ILE A 1105 18.29 -26.59 -59.87
CA ILE A 1105 18.47 -25.31 -60.58
C ILE A 1105 19.96 -24.98 -60.82
N ARG A 1106 20.85 -25.25 -59.85
CA ARG A 1106 22.30 -25.03 -60.00
C ARG A 1106 22.90 -26.00 -61.04
N ASN A 1107 22.45 -27.24 -61.05
CA ASN A 1107 22.97 -28.26 -61.96
C ASN A 1107 22.44 -28.10 -63.40
N SER A 1108 21.19 -27.67 -63.59
CA SER A 1108 20.58 -27.53 -64.93
C SER A 1108 20.99 -26.28 -65.70
N THR A 1109 21.62 -25.30 -65.04
CA THR A 1109 22.03 -24.02 -65.66
C THR A 1109 23.50 -23.97 -66.08
N GLY A 1110 24.29 -25.02 -65.80
CA GLY A 1110 25.67 -25.19 -66.32
C GLY A 1110 26.71 -24.18 -65.83
N LEU A 1111 26.33 -23.25 -64.94
CA LEU A 1111 27.13 -22.11 -64.50
C LEU A 1111 27.01 -21.97 -62.97
N ASP A 1112 28.09 -21.56 -62.30
CA ASP A 1112 27.97 -21.03 -60.94
C ASP A 1112 27.15 -19.72 -60.88
N GLU A 1113 26.89 -19.12 -62.04
CA GLU A 1113 25.91 -18.05 -62.24
C GLU A 1113 24.44 -18.52 -62.16
N GLY A 1114 24.14 -19.78 -61.84
CA GLY A 1114 22.76 -20.21 -61.49
C GLY A 1114 22.16 -19.43 -60.31
N LEU A 1115 22.99 -18.71 -59.54
CA LEU A 1115 22.58 -17.72 -58.53
C LEU A 1115 22.16 -16.34 -59.11
N LYS A 1116 22.57 -16.01 -60.33
CA LYS A 1116 22.31 -14.74 -61.05
C LYS A 1116 21.16 -14.82 -62.05
N TYR A 1117 20.71 -16.01 -62.48
CA TYR A 1117 19.61 -16.15 -63.45
C TYR A 1117 18.31 -15.51 -62.92
N ARG A 1118 17.96 -14.35 -63.47
CA ARG A 1118 16.77 -13.56 -63.09
C ARG A 1118 15.66 -13.75 -64.10
N VAL A 1119 14.45 -13.87 -63.57
CA VAL A 1119 13.20 -13.92 -64.34
C VAL A 1119 12.32 -12.72 -64.02
N LYS A 1120 11.53 -12.29 -64.99
CA LYS A 1120 10.55 -11.20 -64.88
C LYS A 1120 9.21 -11.67 -65.44
N VAL A 1121 8.11 -11.15 -64.90
CA VAL A 1121 6.81 -11.25 -65.59
C VAL A 1121 6.83 -10.28 -66.78
N LYS A 1122 6.89 -10.83 -68.00
CA LYS A 1122 6.77 -10.08 -69.25
C LYS A 1122 5.72 -10.75 -70.15
N ARG A 1123 5.27 -10.05 -71.20
CA ARG A 1123 4.41 -10.67 -72.21
C ARG A 1123 5.27 -11.57 -73.09
N SER A 1124 4.95 -12.85 -73.13
CA SER A 1124 5.64 -13.87 -73.92
C SER A 1124 5.22 -13.78 -75.38
N GLU A 1125 6.20 -13.73 -76.28
CA GLU A 1125 5.97 -13.73 -77.73
C GLU A 1125 5.52 -15.11 -78.24
N LEU A 1126 5.85 -16.18 -77.50
CA LEU A 1126 5.48 -17.56 -77.84
C LEU A 1126 4.06 -17.93 -77.42
N SER A 1127 3.59 -17.47 -76.25
CA SER A 1127 2.26 -17.82 -75.72
C SER A 1127 1.25 -16.67 -75.77
N GLY A 1128 1.71 -15.43 -76.02
CA GLY A 1128 0.89 -14.22 -75.95
C GLY A 1128 0.44 -13.81 -74.54
N ARG A 1129 0.76 -14.60 -73.51
CA ARG A 1129 0.37 -14.41 -72.09
C ARG A 1129 1.40 -13.57 -71.35
N ASN A 1130 1.03 -13.04 -70.18
CA ASN A 1130 1.99 -12.55 -69.20
C ASN A 1130 2.47 -13.72 -68.35
N GLU A 1131 3.75 -14.04 -68.37
CA GLU A 1131 4.35 -15.17 -67.65
C GLU A 1131 5.81 -14.87 -67.27
N LEU A 1132 6.38 -15.65 -66.36
CA LEU A 1132 7.81 -15.59 -66.05
C LEU A 1132 8.63 -15.96 -67.28
N SER A 1133 9.65 -15.16 -67.56
CA SER A 1133 10.71 -15.50 -68.51
C SER A 1133 11.98 -14.73 -68.16
N SER A 1134 13.12 -15.28 -68.60
CA SER A 1134 14.46 -14.69 -68.61
C SER A 1134 14.46 -13.18 -68.85
N SER A 1135 15.20 -12.44 -68.02
CA SER A 1135 15.21 -10.97 -68.03
C SER A 1135 16.14 -10.35 -69.06
#